data_AF-A0A315E0I9-F1
#
_entry.id   AF-A0A315E0I9-F1
#
_cell.length_a   1.000
_cell.length_b   1.000
_cell.length_c   1.000
_cell.angle_alpha   90.00
_cell.angle_beta   90.00
_cell.angle_gamma   90.00
#
_symmetry.space_group_name_H-M   'P 1'
#
loop_
_entity.id
_entity.type
_entity.pdbx_description
1 polymer ?
#
loop_
_entity_poly.entity_id
_entity_poly.type
_entity_poly.pdbx_seq_one_letter_code
_entity_poly.pdbx_strand_id
1 'polypeptide(L)'
;MQALRQAGQRASGAGHVRGIATGHTFALHKHPQDAANIEYLTLSTHTVIENVSEDTARDNNSSKNNIGQAPIPQALSDAQRLSGQWRIEVRFEVQPATELLRPEGIQPKPHTHGPETALVCGPDADTAQSDIYTDPLGRIKVQFPWDRYGAKNHNSSCWVRVSAAWAGNQLGAMHVPRIGQEVIVDFLGGDPDQPICTGRVYNQMNTPPWALPAQQALSGFRSRELKPGGGNSAAGRSNHLVLDDTEQKIQAQIKSDHQHSTLSLGHITRIEDNAGRKDHRGEGFELRTDGHGAVRAKDGLLISTEARTQASGHITDLSETTARLQNGQSQHDSLGDLALQHQAQEEGDQGDVAKAIEAQNKAIAGDGKSTGTNTGEGQAKFPELSEPHLILSSPAGIESTTPQSTHQHSGQHHAITSGGHTSVSAGKSWLVSAKEAIRLFAYKAGMKLIAAGSDIEIKSLSQNIQLLAKLDITHTANRIEITAKEEVQMNGGGSYRRWSAGSIEEGTSGSWTAHAAGHDLNGPANAPVPKVELTAMPYQPQQGLRLQLDHLPDMPQGLLAGQPYTLIKNGQPQMSGVIDPQGCIDIQEHQTGDQYQVQLFNGAVVDVPVVEEFAAHGTAAHAEQNLANQGLRADGQGTQQRLHQQGRDA
;
A
#
# COMPACT_ATOMS: atom_id res chain seq x y z
N MET A 1 1.84 -9.64 -59.40
CA MET A 1 1.10 -10.58 -60.29
C MET A 1 0.77 -9.97 -61.64
N GLN A 2 -0.03 -8.91 -61.75
CA GLN A 2 -0.34 -8.26 -63.05
C GLN A 2 0.93 -7.81 -63.80
N ALA A 3 1.86 -7.13 -63.12
CA ALA A 3 3.16 -6.73 -63.69
C ALA A 3 4.05 -7.92 -64.15
N LEU A 4 3.85 -9.11 -63.59
CA LEU A 4 4.60 -10.33 -63.98
C LEU A 4 3.92 -11.04 -65.15
N ARG A 5 2.58 -11.05 -65.20
CA ARG A 5 1.79 -11.67 -66.28
C ARG A 5 1.90 -10.89 -67.60
N GLN A 6 1.92 -9.56 -67.52
CA GLN A 6 1.87 -8.70 -68.71
C GLN A 6 2.98 -9.00 -69.73
N ALA A 7 4.18 -9.42 -69.26
CA ALA A 7 5.30 -9.80 -70.12
C ALA A 7 4.98 -10.98 -71.05
N GLY A 8 4.21 -11.97 -70.58
CA GLY A 8 3.83 -13.13 -71.37
C GLY A 8 2.74 -12.87 -72.42
N GLN A 9 2.14 -11.68 -72.42
CA GLN A 9 1.14 -11.26 -73.41
C GLN A 9 1.64 -10.14 -74.32
N ARG A 10 2.92 -9.79 -74.24
CA ARG A 10 3.50 -8.83 -75.16
C ARG A 10 3.69 -9.45 -76.53
N ALA A 11 3.50 -8.65 -77.56
CA ALA A 11 3.84 -8.99 -78.93
C ALA A 11 4.78 -7.94 -79.49
N SER A 12 5.61 -8.33 -80.45
CA SER A 12 6.43 -7.41 -81.22
C SER A 12 5.95 -7.39 -82.66
N GLY A 13 5.99 -6.22 -83.27
CA GLY A 13 5.61 -6.02 -84.66
C GLY A 13 6.61 -5.12 -85.36
N ALA A 14 6.67 -5.26 -86.68
CA ALA A 14 7.42 -4.36 -87.54
C ALA A 14 6.57 -4.02 -88.76
N GLY A 15 6.66 -2.79 -89.23
CA GLY A 15 5.94 -2.38 -90.43
C GLY A 15 6.36 -1.01 -90.94
N HIS A 16 5.87 -0.67 -92.13
CA HIS A 16 6.13 0.59 -92.81
C HIS A 16 5.06 1.65 -92.49
N VAL A 17 4.67 1.76 -91.21
CA VAL A 17 3.58 2.63 -90.76
C VAL A 17 4.11 3.70 -89.81
N ARG A 18 3.82 4.98 -90.08
CA ARG A 18 4.33 6.11 -89.30
C ARG A 18 3.50 6.42 -88.05
N GLY A 19 2.27 5.90 -88.00
CA GLY A 19 1.26 6.29 -87.00
C GLY A 19 1.32 5.55 -85.68
N ILE A 20 2.21 4.58 -85.52
CA ILE A 20 2.36 3.84 -84.26
C ILE A 20 3.32 4.62 -83.35
N ALA A 21 2.83 5.03 -82.18
CA ALA A 21 3.57 5.82 -81.19
C ALA A 21 3.40 5.23 -79.78
N THR A 22 4.47 5.25 -78.99
CA THR A 22 4.42 4.82 -77.58
C THR A 22 3.31 5.55 -76.79
N GLY A 23 2.63 4.82 -75.92
CA GLY A 23 1.52 5.33 -75.10
C GLY A 23 0.18 5.43 -75.83
N HIS A 24 0.11 5.08 -77.12
CA HIS A 24 -1.12 5.08 -77.91
C HIS A 24 -1.59 3.67 -78.21
N THR A 25 -2.90 3.50 -78.40
CA THR A 25 -3.50 2.24 -78.84
C THR A 25 -3.74 2.22 -80.35
N PHE A 26 -3.76 1.03 -80.93
CA PHE A 26 -4.25 0.81 -82.29
C PHE A 26 -4.93 -0.56 -82.41
N ALA A 27 -5.87 -0.69 -83.34
CA ALA A 27 -6.51 -1.96 -83.65
C ALA A 27 -5.77 -2.67 -84.80
N LEU A 28 -5.36 -3.92 -84.59
CA LEU A 28 -4.78 -4.75 -85.62
C LEU A 28 -5.90 -5.46 -86.41
N HIS A 29 -5.81 -5.43 -87.74
CA HIS A 29 -6.75 -6.11 -88.63
C HIS A 29 -6.00 -6.93 -89.68
N LYS A 30 -6.63 -8.02 -90.15
CA LYS A 30 -6.13 -8.92 -91.22
C LYS A 30 -4.84 -9.69 -90.90
N HIS A 31 -4.51 -9.87 -89.63
CA HIS A 31 -3.46 -10.81 -89.22
C HIS A 31 -3.94 -12.26 -89.44
N PRO A 32 -3.11 -13.18 -89.97
CA PRO A 32 -3.51 -14.57 -90.27
C PRO A 32 -4.03 -15.38 -89.07
N GLN A 33 -3.69 -14.97 -87.86
CA GLN A 33 -4.25 -15.50 -86.63
C GLN A 33 -5.37 -14.58 -86.14
N ASP A 34 -6.61 -15.06 -86.21
CA ASP A 34 -7.81 -14.25 -85.89
C ASP A 34 -7.76 -13.67 -84.47
N ALA A 35 -7.29 -14.44 -83.49
CA ALA A 35 -7.17 -14.00 -82.09
C ALA A 35 -6.19 -12.83 -81.87
N ALA A 36 -5.31 -12.55 -82.83
CA ALA A 36 -4.39 -11.41 -82.78
C ALA A 36 -4.99 -10.12 -83.35
N ASN A 37 -6.18 -10.16 -83.97
CA ASN A 37 -6.83 -8.97 -84.53
C ASN A 37 -7.62 -8.20 -83.45
N ILE A 38 -6.90 -7.65 -82.47
CA ILE A 38 -7.46 -6.91 -81.32
C ILE A 38 -6.82 -5.52 -81.19
N GLU A 39 -7.27 -4.74 -80.21
CA GLU A 39 -6.63 -3.49 -79.83
C GLU A 39 -5.38 -3.72 -78.97
N TYR A 40 -4.31 -3.02 -79.31
CA TYR A 40 -3.01 -3.10 -78.65
C TYR A 40 -2.58 -1.73 -78.15
N LEU A 41 -2.06 -1.65 -76.92
CA LEU A 41 -1.31 -0.52 -76.39
C LEU A 41 0.16 -0.64 -76.79
N THR A 42 0.72 0.43 -77.35
CA THR A 42 2.12 0.50 -77.77
C THR A 42 3.02 0.86 -76.59
N LEU A 43 3.89 -0.06 -76.19
CA LEU A 43 4.80 0.08 -75.05
C LEU A 43 6.13 0.75 -75.43
N SER A 44 6.66 0.42 -76.60
CA SER A 44 7.90 1.02 -77.12
C SER A 44 7.83 1.08 -78.65
N THR A 45 8.42 2.12 -79.23
CA THR A 45 8.56 2.26 -80.69
C THR A 45 9.99 2.63 -81.03
N HIS A 46 10.58 1.89 -81.93
CA HIS A 46 11.85 2.20 -82.57
C HIS A 46 11.59 2.47 -84.05
N THR A 47 11.66 3.75 -84.43
CA THR A 47 11.40 4.20 -85.79
C THR A 47 12.71 4.48 -86.49
N VAL A 48 12.97 3.76 -87.58
CA VAL A 48 14.08 3.97 -88.48
C VAL A 48 13.55 4.61 -89.76
N ILE A 49 14.14 5.74 -90.15
CA ILE A 49 13.84 6.43 -91.40
C ILE A 49 15.14 6.48 -92.20
N GLU A 50 15.18 5.75 -93.30
CA GLU A 50 16.35 5.63 -94.17
C GLU A 50 16.05 6.22 -95.55
N ASN A 51 17.03 6.95 -96.09
CA ASN A 51 17.01 7.39 -97.48
C ASN A 51 17.47 6.22 -98.37
N VAL A 52 16.68 5.82 -99.37
CA VAL A 52 17.12 4.80 -100.33
C VAL A 52 17.88 5.55 -101.44
N SER A 53 19.21 5.39 -101.44
CA SER A 53 20.11 6.15 -102.34
C SER A 53 19.72 6.02 -103.81
N GLU A 54 19.74 7.14 -104.54
CA GLU A 54 19.39 7.21 -105.97
C GLU A 54 20.40 6.51 -106.91
N ASP A 55 21.57 6.09 -106.39
CA ASP A 55 22.67 5.56 -107.22
C ASP A 55 22.58 4.05 -107.54
N THR A 56 21.78 3.25 -106.84
CA THR A 56 21.67 1.79 -107.11
C THR A 56 20.62 1.42 -108.18
N ALA A 57 19.96 2.40 -108.80
CA ALA A 57 19.12 2.19 -109.99
C ALA A 57 19.80 2.62 -111.31
N ARG A 58 21.05 3.09 -111.27
CA ARG A 58 21.83 3.48 -112.46
C ARG A 58 23.06 2.59 -112.62
N ASP A 59 22.83 1.35 -113.04
CA ASP A 59 23.85 0.64 -113.79
C ASP A 59 23.18 -0.22 -114.88
N ASN A 60 22.75 0.47 -115.92
CA ASN A 60 22.78 -0.08 -117.26
C ASN A 60 23.04 1.05 -118.25
N ASN A 61 24.28 1.09 -118.70
CA ASN A 61 24.74 1.68 -119.96
C ASN A 61 25.20 3.15 -119.92
N SER A 62 26.47 3.35 -119.53
CA SER A 62 27.26 4.45 -120.09
C SER A 62 28.70 4.00 -120.37
N SER A 63 29.02 3.79 -121.65
CA SER A 63 30.07 4.57 -122.34
C SER A 63 30.32 4.05 -123.76
N LYS A 64 29.69 4.69 -124.76
CA LYS A 64 30.31 4.88 -126.09
C LYS A 64 30.23 6.35 -126.45
N ASN A 65 31.40 6.96 -126.60
CA ASN A 65 31.63 8.29 -127.12
C ASN A 65 31.12 8.44 -128.58
N ASN A 66 30.45 9.58 -128.84
CA ASN A 66 30.32 10.41 -130.07
C ASN A 66 30.33 9.73 -131.46
N ILE A 67 29.44 10.07 -132.40
CA ILE A 67 29.31 11.40 -133.07
C ILE A 67 27.88 11.55 -133.66
N GLY A 68 27.23 12.72 -133.44
CA GLY A 68 26.34 13.37 -134.43
C GLY A 68 24.82 13.40 -134.19
N GLN A 69 24.33 14.34 -133.36
CA GLN A 69 23.12 15.20 -133.53
C GLN A 69 22.59 15.67 -132.15
N ALA A 70 22.28 16.97 -132.03
CA ALA A 70 21.61 17.58 -130.87
C ALA A 70 20.06 17.57 -131.05
N PRO A 71 19.25 18.01 -130.08
CA PRO A 71 19.02 17.50 -128.73
C PRO A 71 17.50 17.27 -128.46
N ILE A 72 17.12 16.48 -127.45
CA ILE A 72 15.81 16.65 -126.80
C ILE A 72 16.01 16.44 -125.29
N PRO A 73 15.79 17.46 -124.43
CA PRO A 73 15.68 17.22 -123.00
C PRO A 73 14.28 16.66 -122.73
N GLN A 74 14.16 15.35 -122.59
CA GLN A 74 13.00 14.80 -121.90
C GLN A 74 13.19 15.05 -120.40
N ALA A 75 12.55 16.13 -119.93
CA ALA A 75 12.22 16.28 -118.53
C ALA A 75 11.44 15.03 -118.10
N LEU A 76 12.02 14.27 -117.16
CA LEU A 76 11.32 13.19 -116.49
C LEU A 76 10.08 13.76 -115.80
N SER A 77 8.92 13.13 -116.00
CA SER A 77 7.68 13.52 -115.32
C SER A 77 7.79 13.33 -113.81
N ASP A 78 7.18 14.21 -113.02
CA ASP A 78 7.17 14.14 -111.54
C ASP A 78 6.66 12.80 -110.98
N ALA A 79 5.84 12.07 -111.76
CA ALA A 79 5.35 10.74 -111.41
C ALA A 79 6.45 9.64 -111.36
N GLN A 80 7.60 9.84 -112.01
CA GLN A 80 8.75 8.92 -111.96
C GLN A 80 9.76 9.24 -110.86
N ARG A 81 9.66 10.42 -110.20
CA ARG A 81 10.49 10.78 -109.03
C ARG A 81 9.94 10.25 -107.71
N LEU A 82 8.68 9.81 -107.68
CA LEU A 82 7.97 9.42 -106.45
C LEU A 82 7.95 7.90 -106.18
N SER A 83 8.52 7.06 -107.06
CA SER A 83 8.71 5.64 -106.76
C SER A 83 10.05 5.39 -106.06
N GLY A 84 10.06 5.49 -104.72
CA GLY A 84 11.03 4.76 -103.88
C GLY A 84 12.07 5.54 -103.06
N GLN A 85 11.83 6.77 -102.63
CA GLN A 85 12.90 7.60 -102.03
C GLN A 85 13.12 7.46 -100.50
N TRP A 86 12.22 6.85 -99.72
CA TRP A 86 12.46 6.70 -98.27
C TRP A 86 11.89 5.38 -97.75
N ARG A 87 12.71 4.59 -97.06
CA ARG A 87 12.27 3.41 -96.32
C ARG A 87 12.01 3.83 -94.89
N ILE A 88 10.81 3.54 -94.40
CA ILE A 88 10.47 3.74 -92.98
C ILE A 88 10.15 2.40 -92.40
N GLU A 89 10.82 2.07 -91.31
CA GLU A 89 10.58 0.85 -90.57
C GLU A 89 10.32 1.21 -89.12
N VAL A 90 9.11 0.95 -88.66
CA VAL A 90 8.74 1.08 -87.25
C VAL A 90 8.69 -0.31 -86.67
N ARG A 91 9.57 -0.56 -85.71
CA ARG A 91 9.54 -1.73 -84.84
C ARG A 91 8.89 -1.31 -83.53
N PHE A 92 7.96 -2.09 -83.04
CA PHE A 92 7.21 -1.74 -81.86
C PHE A 92 6.94 -2.95 -80.97
N GLU A 93 6.91 -2.72 -79.67
CA GLU A 93 6.45 -3.66 -78.67
C GLU A 93 5.08 -3.23 -78.19
N VAL A 94 4.15 -4.18 -78.13
CA VAL A 94 2.74 -3.93 -77.82
C VAL A 94 2.22 -4.92 -76.81
N GLN A 95 1.15 -4.54 -76.11
CA GLN A 95 0.39 -5.39 -75.20
C GLN A 95 -1.11 -5.24 -75.51
N PRO A 96 -1.93 -6.31 -75.45
CA PRO A 96 -3.38 -6.19 -75.59
C PRO A 96 -3.95 -5.10 -74.69
N ALA A 97 -4.79 -4.21 -75.24
CA ALA A 97 -5.41 -3.13 -74.47
C ALA A 97 -6.37 -3.65 -73.36
N THR A 98 -6.79 -4.91 -73.47
CA THR A 98 -7.59 -5.61 -72.45
C THR A 98 -6.80 -5.95 -71.19
N GLU A 99 -5.46 -5.97 -71.25
CA GLU A 99 -4.61 -6.20 -70.07
C GLU A 99 -4.12 -4.87 -69.48
N LEU A 100 -4.30 -4.69 -68.17
CA LEU A 100 -3.82 -3.48 -67.50
C LEU A 100 -2.28 -3.43 -67.48
N LEU A 101 -1.71 -2.33 -68.01
CA LEU A 101 -0.29 -2.04 -67.89
C LEU A 101 0.08 -1.67 -66.44
N ARG A 102 1.18 -2.23 -65.95
CA ARG A 102 1.82 -1.90 -64.68
C ARG A 102 3.30 -1.58 -64.91
N PRO A 103 3.85 -0.52 -64.32
CA PRO A 103 5.28 -0.25 -64.37
C PRO A 103 6.10 -1.44 -63.87
N GLU A 104 7.21 -1.73 -64.54
CA GLU A 104 8.18 -2.70 -64.05
C GLU A 104 8.94 -2.12 -62.85
N GLY A 105 8.97 -2.85 -61.73
CA GLY A 105 9.64 -2.43 -60.49
C GLY A 105 11.16 -2.60 -60.57
N ILE A 106 11.82 -1.90 -61.49
CA ILE A 106 13.28 -1.98 -61.72
C ILE A 106 14.10 -1.15 -60.72
N GLN A 107 13.47 -0.23 -60.00
CA GLN A 107 14.15 0.61 -59.03
C GLN A 107 14.28 -0.13 -57.69
N PRO A 108 15.48 -0.19 -57.09
CA PRO A 108 15.64 -0.78 -55.77
C PRO A 108 14.86 0.05 -54.74
N LYS A 109 14.21 -0.62 -53.78
CA LYS A 109 13.58 0.08 -52.65
C LYS A 109 14.67 0.78 -51.84
N PRO A 110 14.47 2.05 -51.42
CA PRO A 110 15.37 2.72 -50.47
C PRO A 110 15.59 1.86 -49.23
N HIS A 111 16.83 1.79 -48.75
CA HIS A 111 17.24 0.90 -47.69
C HIS A 111 18.16 1.62 -46.69
N THR A 112 17.92 1.40 -45.40
CA THR A 112 18.78 1.89 -44.32
C THR A 112 19.88 0.88 -44.01
N HIS A 113 21.11 1.33 -43.78
CA HIS A 113 22.26 0.44 -43.52
C HIS A 113 22.58 0.23 -42.03
N GLY A 114 21.76 0.77 -41.13
CA GLY A 114 21.93 0.62 -39.70
C GLY A 114 20.98 1.51 -38.92
N PRO A 115 20.99 1.39 -37.59
CA PRO A 115 20.19 2.23 -36.72
C PRO A 115 20.71 3.67 -36.71
N GLU A 116 19.81 4.60 -36.44
CA GLU A 116 20.10 6.02 -36.29
C GLU A 116 19.63 6.51 -34.92
N THR A 117 20.10 7.69 -34.50
CA THR A 117 19.53 8.33 -33.31
C THR A 117 18.45 9.34 -33.68
N ALA A 118 17.48 9.51 -32.79
CA ALA A 118 16.40 10.47 -32.97
C ALA A 118 16.00 11.10 -31.63
N LEU A 119 15.45 12.32 -31.69
CA LEU A 119 14.96 13.04 -30.53
C LEU A 119 13.48 12.73 -30.31
N VAL A 120 13.08 12.34 -29.10
CA VAL A 120 11.67 12.13 -28.77
C VAL A 120 10.91 13.47 -28.74
N CYS A 121 9.79 13.54 -29.43
CA CYS A 121 8.99 14.75 -29.64
C CYS A 121 7.61 14.67 -28.96
N GLY A 122 7.08 15.83 -28.56
CA GLY A 122 5.79 15.97 -27.88
C GLY A 122 4.69 16.60 -28.75
N PRO A 123 3.54 16.96 -28.18
CA PRO A 123 2.49 17.70 -28.88
C PRO A 123 3.01 19.02 -29.46
N ASP A 124 3.84 19.72 -28.69
CA ASP A 124 4.44 20.99 -29.08
C ASP A 124 5.95 20.87 -29.22
N ALA A 125 6.54 21.83 -29.94
CA ALA A 125 7.99 21.96 -30.09
C ALA A 125 8.69 22.32 -28.77
N ASP A 126 7.94 22.90 -27.83
CA ASP A 126 8.41 23.27 -26.51
C ASP A 126 8.36 22.08 -25.56
N THR A 127 9.55 21.59 -25.18
CA THR A 127 9.72 20.48 -24.25
C THR A 127 9.30 20.83 -22.81
N ALA A 128 8.93 22.08 -22.53
CA ALA A 128 8.45 22.50 -21.22
C ALA A 128 6.97 22.15 -20.97
N GLN A 129 6.13 21.95 -21.99
CA GLN A 129 4.68 21.80 -21.76
C GLN A 129 4.22 20.38 -21.46
N SER A 130 4.99 19.38 -21.89
CA SER A 130 4.67 17.96 -21.68
C SER A 130 5.94 17.17 -21.49
N ASP A 131 5.99 16.33 -20.46
CA ASP A 131 7.16 15.49 -20.19
C ASP A 131 7.13 14.19 -21.03
N ILE A 132 5.94 13.68 -21.36
CA ILE A 132 5.68 12.41 -22.05
C ILE A 132 4.55 12.59 -23.06
N TYR A 133 4.69 11.97 -24.24
CA TYR A 133 3.62 11.86 -25.25
C TYR A 133 3.63 10.47 -25.87
N THR A 134 2.55 9.72 -25.64
CA THR A 134 2.42 8.32 -26.05
C THR A 134 0.99 7.98 -26.38
N ASP A 135 0.81 6.94 -27.18
CA ASP A 135 -0.49 6.34 -27.47
C ASP A 135 -0.77 5.09 -26.59
N PRO A 136 -1.93 4.43 -26.72
CA PRO A 136 -2.28 3.24 -25.91
C PRO A 136 -1.32 2.04 -26.04
N LEU A 137 -0.43 2.03 -27.03
CA LEU A 137 0.54 0.96 -27.26
C LEU A 137 1.94 1.31 -26.73
N GLY A 138 2.12 2.47 -26.09
CA GLY A 138 3.43 2.92 -25.61
C GLY A 138 4.34 3.45 -26.72
N ARG A 139 3.79 3.81 -27.90
CA ARG A 139 4.57 4.33 -29.03
C ARG A 139 4.89 5.80 -28.84
N ILE A 140 5.99 6.25 -29.44
CA ILE A 140 6.48 7.63 -29.34
C ILE A 140 6.48 8.33 -30.70
N LYS A 141 6.60 9.66 -30.69
CA LYS A 141 6.96 10.47 -31.85
C LYS A 141 8.42 10.88 -31.74
N VAL A 142 9.11 10.97 -32.88
CA VAL A 142 10.53 11.32 -32.94
C VAL A 142 10.81 12.33 -34.04
N GLN A 143 11.97 12.98 -33.97
CA GLN A 143 12.54 13.72 -35.09
C GLN A 143 13.98 13.27 -35.31
N PHE A 144 14.28 12.91 -36.55
CA PHE A 144 15.63 12.53 -36.96
C PHE A 144 16.50 13.78 -37.19
N PRO A 145 17.83 13.70 -36.95
CA PRO A 145 18.74 14.83 -37.16
C PRO A 145 18.75 15.38 -38.60
N TRP A 146 18.49 14.53 -39.59
CA TRP A 146 18.43 14.91 -41.01
C TRP A 146 17.08 15.48 -41.44
N ASP A 147 16.05 15.40 -40.59
CA ASP A 147 14.74 15.98 -40.87
C ASP A 147 14.77 17.50 -40.67
N ARG A 148 14.96 18.20 -41.79
CA ARG A 148 15.00 19.67 -41.88
C ARG A 148 13.62 20.32 -41.87
N TYR A 149 12.55 19.55 -42.11
CA TYR A 149 11.19 20.08 -42.23
C TYR A 149 10.39 19.88 -40.94
N GLY A 150 10.73 18.89 -40.12
CA GLY A 150 10.10 18.62 -38.84
C GLY A 150 10.21 19.79 -37.85
N ALA A 151 9.09 20.10 -37.21
CA ALA A 151 8.96 21.19 -36.25
C ALA A 151 9.19 20.75 -34.79
N LYS A 152 9.81 19.59 -34.57
CA LYS A 152 10.05 18.94 -33.26
C LYS A 152 8.80 18.69 -32.44
N ASN A 153 7.70 18.34 -33.12
CA ASN A 153 6.40 18.15 -32.50
C ASN A 153 5.74 16.84 -32.97
N HIS A 154 4.47 16.63 -32.65
CA HIS A 154 3.76 15.38 -32.91
C HIS A 154 3.62 15.05 -34.41
N ASN A 155 3.85 16.02 -35.29
CA ASN A 155 3.80 15.87 -36.74
C ASN A 155 5.17 15.52 -37.35
N SER A 156 6.25 15.47 -36.56
CA SER A 156 7.60 15.16 -37.07
C SER A 156 7.77 13.70 -37.51
N SER A 157 6.95 12.76 -37.04
CA SER A 157 7.04 11.35 -37.47
C SER A 157 5.70 10.61 -37.40
N CYS A 158 5.67 9.38 -37.89
CA CYS A 158 4.65 8.39 -37.51
C CYS A 158 4.85 7.93 -36.05
N TRP A 159 3.93 7.12 -35.53
CA TRP A 159 4.09 6.48 -34.23
C TRP A 159 5.13 5.35 -34.32
N VAL A 160 6.20 5.47 -33.53
CA VAL A 160 7.31 4.50 -33.48
C VAL A 160 7.15 3.60 -32.27
N ARG A 161 7.15 2.28 -32.48
CA ARG A 161 7.12 1.29 -31.38
C ARG A 161 8.42 1.30 -30.60
N VAL A 162 8.34 1.06 -29.29
CA VAL A 162 9.48 1.09 -28.39
C VAL A 162 9.76 -0.31 -27.85
N SER A 163 11.00 -0.76 -28.03
CA SER A 163 11.51 -1.99 -27.42
C SER A 163 11.58 -1.84 -25.89
N ALA A 164 11.19 -2.89 -25.19
CA ALA A 164 11.24 -3.00 -23.74
C ALA A 164 12.13 -4.19 -23.35
N ALA A 165 12.79 -4.10 -22.19
CA ALA A 165 13.63 -5.19 -21.68
C ALA A 165 12.84 -6.49 -21.43
N TRP A 166 11.53 -6.37 -21.17
CA TRP A 166 10.60 -7.48 -21.04
C TRP A 166 9.20 -7.00 -21.46
N ALA A 167 8.50 -7.73 -22.31
CA ALA A 167 7.14 -7.42 -22.74
C ALA A 167 6.30 -8.70 -22.93
N GLY A 168 5.03 -8.62 -22.54
CA GLY A 168 4.01 -9.67 -22.72
C GLY A 168 2.59 -9.12 -22.56
N ASN A 169 1.59 -9.99 -22.54
CA ASN A 169 0.19 -9.58 -22.36
C ASN A 169 -0.04 -9.04 -20.94
N GLN A 170 -0.13 -7.72 -20.79
CA GLN A 170 -0.30 -7.01 -19.51
C GLN A 170 0.79 -7.31 -18.45
N LEU A 171 2.01 -7.60 -18.90
CA LEU A 171 3.18 -7.83 -18.06
C LEU A 171 4.47 -7.32 -18.73
N GLY A 172 5.51 -7.05 -17.95
CA GLY A 172 6.82 -6.66 -18.43
C GLY A 172 7.34 -5.36 -17.81
N ALA A 173 8.39 -4.79 -18.42
CA ALA A 173 9.06 -3.57 -17.98
C ALA A 173 8.75 -2.41 -18.93
N MET A 174 7.85 -1.51 -18.50
CA MET A 174 7.47 -0.33 -19.27
C MET A 174 8.17 0.92 -18.74
N HIS A 175 8.99 1.55 -19.58
CA HIS A 175 9.48 2.90 -19.36
C HIS A 175 9.26 3.63 -20.68
N VAL A 176 8.34 4.59 -20.76
CA VAL A 176 8.11 5.33 -22.01
C VAL A 176 9.23 6.37 -22.18
N PRO A 177 9.93 6.42 -23.33
CA PRO A 177 10.89 7.48 -23.63
C PRO A 177 10.23 8.85 -23.50
N ARG A 178 10.90 9.76 -22.81
CA ARG A 178 10.37 11.09 -22.52
C ARG A 178 10.76 12.09 -23.59
N ILE A 179 9.95 13.13 -23.76
CA ILE A 179 10.21 14.21 -24.72
C ILE A 179 11.57 14.85 -24.40
N GLY A 180 12.41 15.02 -25.42
CA GLY A 180 13.78 15.53 -25.28
C GLY A 180 14.85 14.45 -25.02
N GLN A 181 14.47 13.18 -24.79
CA GLN A 181 15.43 12.08 -24.73
C GLN A 181 15.91 11.68 -26.12
N GLU A 182 17.15 11.17 -26.18
CA GLU A 182 17.71 10.58 -27.39
C GLU A 182 17.48 9.06 -27.38
N VAL A 183 16.90 8.57 -28.48
CA VAL A 183 16.60 7.15 -28.70
C VAL A 183 17.37 6.62 -29.91
N ILE A 184 17.61 5.32 -29.91
CA ILE A 184 18.12 4.59 -31.07
C ILE A 184 16.92 4.03 -31.83
N VAL A 185 16.81 4.35 -33.11
CA VAL A 185 15.76 3.88 -34.02
C VAL A 185 16.39 2.99 -35.09
N ASP A 186 15.93 1.76 -35.15
CA ASP A 186 16.23 0.82 -36.23
C ASP A 186 15.02 0.71 -37.17
N PHE A 187 15.19 0.05 -38.30
CA PHE A 187 14.18 -0.06 -39.35
C PHE A 187 13.97 -1.53 -39.73
N LEU A 188 12.74 -2.02 -39.64
CA LEU A 188 12.44 -3.44 -39.85
C LEU A 188 12.80 -3.86 -41.29
N GLY A 189 13.74 -4.81 -41.42
CA GLY A 189 14.26 -5.23 -42.72
C GLY A 189 15.01 -4.13 -43.48
N GLY A 190 15.48 -3.10 -42.76
CA GLY A 190 16.11 -1.89 -43.32
C GLY A 190 15.17 -1.04 -44.17
N ASP A 191 13.85 -1.17 -43.98
CA ASP A 191 12.84 -0.38 -44.67
C ASP A 191 12.62 0.98 -43.95
N PRO A 192 13.00 2.14 -44.55
CA PRO A 192 12.85 3.45 -43.93
C PRO A 192 11.41 3.76 -43.47
N ASP A 193 10.40 3.12 -44.06
CA ASP A 193 8.99 3.30 -43.71
C ASP A 193 8.58 2.57 -42.42
N GLN A 194 9.44 1.71 -41.85
CA GLN A 194 9.11 0.83 -40.72
C GLN A 194 10.03 1.04 -39.50
N PRO A 195 10.03 2.23 -38.88
CA PRO A 195 10.88 2.52 -37.73
C PRO A 195 10.45 1.78 -36.47
N ILE A 196 11.43 1.40 -35.66
CA ILE A 196 11.27 0.82 -34.32
C ILE A 196 12.38 1.34 -33.39
N CYS A 197 12.01 1.88 -32.24
CA CYS A 197 12.95 2.34 -31.22
C CYS A 197 13.51 1.13 -30.47
N THR A 198 14.82 0.93 -30.50
CA THR A 198 15.50 -0.24 -29.92
C THR A 198 16.24 0.07 -28.62
N GLY A 199 16.55 1.34 -28.33
CA GLY A 199 17.33 1.72 -27.15
C GLY A 199 17.32 3.21 -26.85
N ARG A 200 18.11 3.60 -25.84
CA ARG A 200 18.30 4.98 -25.37
C ARG A 200 19.77 5.19 -25.05
N VAL A 201 20.21 6.43 -25.19
CA VAL A 201 21.58 6.83 -24.87
C VAL A 201 21.59 8.11 -24.05
N TYR A 202 22.60 8.22 -23.18
CA TYR A 202 22.93 9.47 -22.50
C TYR A 202 23.82 10.32 -23.42
N ASN A 203 23.73 11.64 -23.27
CA ASN A 203 24.54 12.61 -24.01
C ASN A 203 24.84 13.84 -23.12
N GLN A 204 25.43 14.90 -23.69
CA GLN A 204 25.82 16.09 -22.93
C GLN A 204 24.61 16.85 -22.33
N MET A 205 23.43 16.73 -22.92
CA MET A 205 22.20 17.36 -22.43
C MET A 205 21.43 16.44 -21.46
N ASN A 206 21.50 15.13 -21.67
CA ASN A 206 20.89 14.08 -20.86
C ASN A 206 21.98 13.21 -20.24
N THR A 207 22.55 13.66 -19.12
CA THR A 207 23.64 12.95 -18.45
C THR A 207 23.16 11.71 -17.68
N PRO A 208 24.05 10.73 -17.39
CA PRO A 208 23.74 9.59 -16.53
C PRO A 208 23.18 9.98 -15.15
N PRO A 209 22.47 9.08 -14.46
CA PRO A 209 21.76 9.37 -13.21
C PRO A 209 22.68 9.74 -12.04
N TRP A 210 23.95 9.31 -12.08
CA TRP A 210 24.99 9.63 -11.11
C TRP A 210 26.23 10.22 -11.79
N ALA A 211 27.02 10.98 -11.02
CA ALA A 211 28.20 11.68 -11.49
C ALA A 211 29.35 10.72 -11.84
N LEU A 212 29.48 10.39 -13.12
CA LEU A 212 30.57 9.59 -13.64
C LEU A 212 31.81 10.45 -13.98
N PRO A 213 33.04 9.93 -13.82
CA PRO A 213 33.37 8.55 -13.41
C PRO A 213 33.40 8.31 -11.89
N ALA A 214 33.24 9.35 -11.07
CA ALA A 214 33.40 9.26 -9.60
C ALA A 214 32.47 8.24 -8.93
N GLN A 215 31.26 8.04 -9.47
CA GLN A 215 30.23 7.15 -8.94
C GLN A 215 30.09 5.86 -9.76
N GLN A 216 31.16 5.37 -10.37
CA GLN A 216 31.15 4.19 -11.26
C GLN A 216 30.67 2.89 -10.61
N ALA A 217 30.72 2.78 -9.28
CA ALA A 217 30.25 1.61 -8.54
C ALA A 217 28.73 1.61 -8.33
N LEU A 218 28.03 2.71 -8.64
CA LEU A 218 26.58 2.82 -8.52
C LEU A 218 25.90 2.28 -9.78
N SER A 219 24.92 1.39 -9.58
CA SER A 219 24.07 0.86 -10.63
C SER A 219 22.60 0.86 -10.20
N GLY A 220 21.68 0.78 -11.17
CA GLY A 220 20.23 0.68 -10.90
C GLY A 220 19.38 1.68 -11.68
N PHE A 221 18.24 2.06 -11.11
CA PHE A 221 17.23 2.88 -11.76
C PHE A 221 17.00 4.17 -10.99
N ARG A 222 17.00 5.29 -11.71
CA ARG A 222 16.55 6.59 -11.18
C ARG A 222 15.50 7.18 -12.10
N SER A 223 14.30 7.33 -11.56
CA SER A 223 13.17 7.96 -12.22
C SER A 223 13.14 9.47 -11.96
N ARG A 224 12.14 10.15 -12.50
CA ARG A 224 11.86 11.55 -12.22
C ARG A 224 10.37 11.79 -12.08
N GLU A 225 9.98 12.58 -11.10
CA GLU A 225 8.61 13.09 -10.97
C GLU A 225 8.20 13.83 -12.25
N LEU A 226 6.99 13.55 -12.73
CA LEU A 226 6.39 14.29 -13.83
C LEU A 226 5.79 15.58 -13.29
N LYS A 227 6.15 16.72 -13.89
CA LYS A 227 5.57 18.01 -13.57
C LYS A 227 5.58 18.90 -14.82
N PRO A 228 4.48 19.61 -15.10
CA PRO A 228 4.48 20.60 -16.18
C PRO A 228 5.65 21.57 -16.01
N GLY A 229 6.40 21.84 -17.07
CA GLY A 229 7.52 22.79 -17.05
C GLY A 229 8.82 22.30 -16.42
N GLY A 230 8.94 21.03 -16.01
CA GLY A 230 10.22 20.57 -15.46
C GLY A 230 10.32 19.14 -14.93
N GLY A 231 9.41 18.23 -15.28
CA GLY A 231 9.49 16.82 -14.88
C GLY A 231 10.59 16.04 -15.59
N ASN A 232 11.20 16.63 -16.62
CA ASN A 232 12.43 16.13 -17.24
C ASN A 232 13.69 16.91 -16.81
N SER A 233 13.56 17.90 -15.90
CA SER A 233 14.69 18.67 -15.39
C SER A 233 15.56 17.87 -14.43
N ALA A 234 16.87 18.13 -14.47
CA ALA A 234 17.87 17.55 -13.57
C ALA A 234 17.64 17.88 -12.07
N ALA A 235 16.83 18.90 -11.75
CA ALA A 235 16.53 19.35 -10.39
C ALA A 235 15.22 18.81 -9.79
N GLY A 236 14.42 18.01 -10.53
CA GLY A 236 13.16 17.45 -10.01
C GLY A 236 13.35 16.31 -9.00
N ARG A 237 12.29 15.96 -8.27
CA ARG A 237 12.27 14.81 -7.34
C ARG A 237 12.29 13.49 -8.10
N SER A 238 12.76 12.42 -7.45
CA SER A 238 12.99 11.12 -8.05
C SER A 238 12.59 9.98 -7.12
N ASN A 239 12.30 8.83 -7.71
CA ASN A 239 12.44 7.54 -7.03
C ASN A 239 13.68 6.85 -7.57
N HIS A 240 14.41 6.11 -6.73
CA HIS A 240 15.49 5.26 -7.21
C HIS A 240 15.57 3.91 -6.50
N LEU A 241 16.06 2.94 -7.26
CA LEU A 241 16.58 1.64 -6.81
C LEU A 241 18.06 1.63 -7.15
N VAL A 242 18.93 1.58 -6.14
CA VAL A 242 20.39 1.70 -6.31
C VAL A 242 21.09 0.53 -5.65
N LEU A 243 22.08 -0.01 -6.36
CA LEU A 243 23.08 -0.93 -5.84
C LEU A 243 24.44 -0.24 -5.90
N ASP A 244 25.16 -0.26 -4.78
CA ASP A 244 26.55 0.18 -4.70
C ASP A 244 27.44 -1.04 -4.51
N ASP A 245 28.28 -1.33 -5.51
CA ASP A 245 29.21 -2.46 -5.51
C ASP A 245 30.62 -2.05 -5.06
N THR A 246 30.75 -0.94 -4.33
CA THR A 246 32.02 -0.52 -3.74
C THR A 246 32.55 -1.62 -2.82
N GLU A 247 33.81 -2.02 -3.02
CA GLU A 247 34.47 -3.09 -2.27
C GLU A 247 34.34 -2.89 -0.74
N GLN A 248 33.91 -3.94 -0.04
CA GLN A 248 33.64 -3.97 1.41
C GLN A 248 32.58 -2.96 1.90
N LYS A 249 31.82 -2.33 0.98
CA LYS A 249 30.83 -1.28 1.28
C LYS A 249 29.57 -1.47 0.44
N ILE A 250 29.16 -2.72 0.25
CA ILE A 250 27.99 -3.03 -0.55
C ILE A 250 26.72 -2.43 0.06
N GLN A 251 25.90 -1.79 -0.76
CA GLN A 251 24.66 -1.16 -0.34
C GLN A 251 23.55 -1.46 -1.35
N ALA A 252 22.34 -1.74 -0.85
CA ALA A 252 21.13 -1.70 -1.65
C ALA A 252 20.19 -0.64 -1.07
N GLN A 253 19.58 0.19 -1.93
CA GLN A 253 18.67 1.24 -1.50
C GLN A 253 17.47 1.37 -2.41
N ILE A 254 16.28 1.43 -1.82
CA ILE A 254 15.05 1.86 -2.47
C ILE A 254 14.60 3.15 -1.80
N LYS A 255 14.35 4.19 -2.59
CA LYS A 255 14.03 5.52 -2.08
C LYS A 255 13.01 6.24 -2.93
N SER A 256 12.16 7.00 -2.25
CA SER A 256 11.39 8.10 -2.83
C SER A 256 11.85 9.42 -2.21
N ASP A 257 12.03 10.44 -3.05
CA ASP A 257 12.21 11.82 -2.58
C ASP A 257 10.92 12.36 -1.93
N HIS A 258 9.77 11.70 -2.12
CA HIS A 258 8.57 12.02 -1.37
C HIS A 258 8.76 11.65 0.10
N GLN A 259 8.80 12.67 0.96
CA GLN A 259 9.01 12.53 2.41
C GLN A 259 10.32 11.78 2.76
N HIS A 260 11.32 11.79 1.87
CA HIS A 260 12.57 11.04 2.05
C HIS A 260 12.36 9.59 2.54
N SER A 261 11.38 8.89 1.95
CA SER A 261 11.02 7.54 2.36
C SER A 261 12.00 6.52 1.77
N THR A 262 12.70 5.76 2.60
CA THR A 262 13.81 4.89 2.20
C THR A 262 13.84 3.56 2.93
N LEU A 263 14.21 2.51 2.20
CA LEU A 263 14.77 1.26 2.73
C LEU A 263 16.22 1.14 2.26
N SER A 264 17.17 1.11 3.20
CA SER A 264 18.60 0.95 2.93
C SER A 264 19.15 -0.30 3.62
N LEU A 265 19.98 -1.07 2.93
CA LEU A 265 20.58 -2.33 3.41
C LEU A 265 22.10 -2.32 3.18
N GLY A 266 22.87 -2.90 4.10
CA GLY A 266 24.33 -3.04 3.98
C GLY A 266 25.09 -1.87 4.60
N HIS A 267 26.11 -1.35 3.91
CA HIS A 267 26.90 -0.19 4.35
C HIS A 267 26.20 1.11 3.90
N ILE A 268 25.37 1.66 4.78
CA ILE A 268 24.41 2.72 4.46
C ILE A 268 25.13 4.05 4.29
N THR A 269 25.13 4.56 3.06
CA THR A 269 25.50 5.93 2.71
C THR A 269 24.30 6.67 2.13
N ARG A 270 24.32 7.99 2.27
CA ARG A 270 23.28 8.83 1.70
C ARG A 270 23.50 9.02 0.19
N ILE A 271 22.54 8.60 -0.62
CA ILE A 271 22.52 8.79 -2.08
C ILE A 271 21.24 9.55 -2.42
N GLU A 272 21.29 10.88 -2.49
CA GLU A 272 20.08 11.71 -2.67
C GLU A 272 19.88 12.18 -4.11
N ASP A 273 20.97 12.45 -4.81
CA ASP A 273 20.93 13.14 -6.08
C ASP A 273 22.01 12.66 -7.05
N ASN A 274 22.25 13.45 -8.11
CA ASN A 274 23.22 13.07 -9.14
C ASN A 274 24.65 13.01 -8.60
N ALA A 275 24.97 13.67 -7.48
CA ALA A 275 26.30 13.60 -6.90
C ALA A 275 26.69 12.17 -6.47
N GLY A 276 25.72 11.28 -6.26
CA GLY A 276 25.90 9.91 -5.79
C GLY A 276 26.14 9.84 -4.28
N ARG A 277 27.07 9.00 -3.85
CA ARG A 277 27.40 8.81 -2.43
C ARG A 277 27.79 10.12 -1.73
N LYS A 278 27.21 10.34 -0.55
CA LYS A 278 27.52 11.44 0.37
C LYS A 278 28.07 10.89 1.69
N ASP A 279 27.48 11.25 2.82
CA ASP A 279 27.87 10.82 4.16
C ASP A 279 27.52 9.36 4.46
N HIS A 280 28.39 8.70 5.22
CA HIS A 280 28.13 7.38 5.82
C HIS A 280 27.19 7.52 7.02
N ARG A 281 26.23 6.60 7.12
CA ARG A 281 25.08 6.66 8.05
C ARG A 281 25.00 5.47 9.00
N GLY A 282 25.74 4.39 8.75
CA GLY A 282 25.76 3.19 9.58
C GLY A 282 25.75 1.91 8.75
N GLU A 283 25.66 0.78 9.43
CA GLU A 283 25.64 -0.55 8.82
C GLU A 283 24.43 -1.35 9.31
N GLY A 284 23.85 -2.18 8.45
CA GLY A 284 22.69 -3.02 8.76
C GLY A 284 21.51 -2.71 7.85
N PHE A 285 20.35 -2.36 8.44
CA PHE A 285 19.18 -1.90 7.69
C PHE A 285 18.62 -0.61 8.30
N GLU A 286 18.11 0.29 7.45
CA GLU A 286 17.39 1.49 7.87
C GLU A 286 16.08 1.58 7.08
N LEU A 287 14.96 1.60 7.79
CA LEU A 287 13.65 2.01 7.27
C LEU A 287 13.34 3.40 7.83
N ARG A 288 13.27 4.41 6.94
CA ARG A 288 13.11 5.81 7.33
C ARG A 288 12.07 6.50 6.46
N THR A 289 11.37 7.47 7.04
CA THR A 289 10.52 8.44 6.34
C THR A 289 10.37 9.70 7.20
N ASP A 290 10.13 10.85 6.57
CA ASP A 290 9.64 12.08 7.23
C ASP A 290 8.11 12.09 7.33
N GLY A 291 7.43 11.10 6.74
CA GLY A 291 5.99 10.90 6.82
C GLY A 291 5.56 9.90 7.88
N HIS A 292 4.41 9.26 7.66
CA HIS A 292 3.90 8.22 8.55
C HIS A 292 4.60 6.87 8.27
N GLY A 293 5.10 6.22 9.32
CA GLY A 293 5.55 4.83 9.27
C GLY A 293 4.49 3.89 9.84
N ALA A 294 4.20 2.80 9.15
CA ALA A 294 3.32 1.75 9.66
C ALA A 294 3.95 0.37 9.40
N VAL A 295 4.08 -0.43 10.46
CA VAL A 295 4.45 -1.84 10.39
C VAL A 295 3.24 -2.63 10.86
N ARG A 296 2.69 -3.47 9.99
CA ARG A 296 1.49 -4.27 10.27
C ARG A 296 1.73 -5.70 9.84
N ALA A 297 1.51 -6.64 10.76
CA ALA A 297 1.62 -8.06 10.50
C ALA A 297 0.38 -8.76 11.09
N LYS A 298 -0.39 -9.41 10.20
CA LYS A 298 -1.68 -10.05 10.56
C LYS A 298 -1.48 -11.24 11.50
N ASP A 299 -0.38 -11.96 11.34
CA ASP A 299 -0.12 -13.23 12.00
C ASP A 299 0.90 -13.09 13.15
N GLY A 300 1.20 -11.86 13.59
CA GLY A 300 2.15 -11.54 14.66
C GLY A 300 3.38 -10.76 14.19
N LEU A 301 4.04 -10.05 15.11
CA LEU A 301 5.20 -9.20 14.84
C LEU A 301 6.29 -9.45 15.90
N LEU A 302 7.46 -9.90 15.46
CA LEU A 302 8.65 -10.05 16.29
C LEU A 302 9.64 -8.91 16.02
N ILE A 303 9.97 -8.14 17.05
CA ILE A 303 11.03 -7.12 17.02
C ILE A 303 12.08 -7.56 18.04
N SER A 304 13.23 -8.00 17.54
CA SER A 304 14.23 -8.71 18.35
C SER A 304 15.66 -8.25 18.06
N THR A 305 16.48 -8.21 19.10
CA THR A 305 17.96 -8.13 18.97
C THR A 305 18.65 -9.46 19.30
N GLU A 306 17.90 -10.57 19.35
CA GLU A 306 18.46 -11.92 19.46
C GLU A 306 19.13 -12.32 18.15
N ALA A 307 20.31 -12.93 18.25
CA ALA A 307 21.14 -13.21 17.08
C ALA A 307 20.61 -14.42 16.28
N ARG A 308 20.52 -14.24 14.96
CA ARG A 308 20.38 -15.30 13.95
C ARG A 308 21.44 -15.07 12.87
N THR A 309 22.68 -15.42 13.18
CA THR A 309 23.83 -15.17 12.31
C THR A 309 23.59 -15.78 10.92
N GLN A 310 23.81 -15.01 9.85
CA GLN A 310 23.53 -15.45 8.48
C GLN A 310 22.08 -15.92 8.25
N ALA A 311 21.13 -15.39 9.03
CA ALA A 311 19.74 -15.85 9.05
C ALA A 311 19.62 -17.37 9.30
N SER A 312 20.51 -17.95 10.12
CA SER A 312 20.40 -19.34 10.54
C SER A 312 19.20 -19.50 11.48
N GLY A 313 18.19 -20.27 11.06
CA GLY A 313 16.92 -20.43 11.77
C GLY A 313 15.75 -19.86 10.95
N HIS A 314 14.53 -20.09 11.39
CA HIS A 314 13.36 -19.50 10.74
C HIS A 314 13.03 -18.13 11.34
N ILE A 315 12.26 -17.33 10.60
CA ILE A 315 11.94 -15.93 10.94
C ILE A 315 11.19 -15.76 12.28
N THR A 316 10.53 -16.82 12.75
CA THR A 316 9.78 -16.85 14.01
C THR A 316 10.51 -17.61 15.12
N ASP A 317 11.80 -17.92 15.00
CA ASP A 317 12.53 -18.64 16.05
C ASP A 317 12.71 -17.75 17.28
N LEU A 318 12.05 -18.13 18.38
CA LEU A 318 11.94 -17.34 19.62
C LEU A 318 12.13 -18.18 20.88
N SER A 319 12.92 -19.26 20.80
CA SER A 319 13.18 -20.21 21.90
C SER A 319 13.72 -19.56 23.19
N GLU A 320 14.60 -18.58 23.08
CA GLU A 320 15.15 -17.84 24.22
C GLU A 320 14.07 -16.96 24.87
N THR A 321 13.16 -16.42 24.05
CA THR A 321 12.08 -15.55 24.51
C THR A 321 10.99 -16.37 25.22
N THR A 322 10.59 -17.52 24.68
CA THR A 322 9.60 -18.40 25.33
C THR A 322 10.12 -18.94 26.65
N ALA A 323 11.41 -19.29 26.75
CA ALA A 323 12.01 -19.70 28.01
C ALA A 323 11.95 -18.58 29.08
N ARG A 324 12.25 -17.32 28.70
CA ARG A 324 12.14 -16.18 29.63
C ARG A 324 10.70 -15.89 30.05
N LEU A 325 9.76 -15.95 29.11
CA LEU A 325 8.34 -15.77 29.40
C LEU A 325 7.81 -16.86 30.33
N GLN A 326 8.21 -18.12 30.11
CA GLN A 326 7.83 -19.24 30.98
C GLN A 326 8.36 -19.07 32.39
N ASN A 327 9.64 -18.68 32.55
CA ASN A 327 10.22 -18.39 33.86
C ASN A 327 9.46 -17.26 34.58
N GLY A 328 9.09 -16.20 33.85
CA GLY A 328 8.30 -15.09 34.37
C GLY A 328 6.90 -15.54 34.82
N GLN A 329 6.24 -16.41 34.05
CA GLN A 329 4.94 -16.98 34.43
C GLN A 329 5.05 -17.81 35.71
N SER A 330 6.04 -18.71 35.79
CA SER A 330 6.21 -19.57 36.95
C SER A 330 6.54 -18.79 38.23
N GLN A 331 7.27 -17.67 38.11
CA GLN A 331 7.51 -16.76 39.22
C GLN A 331 6.21 -16.07 39.69
N HIS A 332 5.39 -15.62 38.75
CA HIS A 332 4.10 -14.96 39.04
C HIS A 332 3.16 -15.91 39.80
N ASP A 333 3.04 -17.14 39.29
CA ASP A 333 2.23 -18.21 39.86
C ASP A 333 2.67 -18.56 41.29
N SER A 334 3.97 -18.83 41.48
CA SER A 334 4.52 -19.20 42.79
C SER A 334 4.36 -18.10 43.86
N LEU A 335 4.46 -16.82 43.48
CA LEU A 335 4.25 -15.70 44.40
C LEU A 335 2.75 -15.48 44.69
N GLY A 336 1.89 -15.72 43.71
CA GLY A 336 0.43 -15.74 43.90
C GLY A 336 0.00 -16.83 44.89
N ASP A 337 0.54 -18.04 44.75
CA ASP A 337 0.29 -19.15 45.68
C ASP A 337 0.70 -18.82 47.11
N LEU A 338 1.88 -18.21 47.29
CA LEU A 338 2.32 -17.76 48.62
C LEU A 338 1.40 -16.68 49.19
N ALA A 339 0.96 -15.71 48.37
CA ALA A 339 0.05 -14.67 48.81
C ALA A 339 -1.32 -15.24 49.23
N LEU A 340 -1.83 -16.24 48.49
CA LEU A 340 -3.05 -16.97 48.82
C LEU A 340 -2.92 -17.76 50.12
N GLN A 341 -1.82 -18.53 50.29
CA GLN A 341 -1.53 -19.29 51.51
C GLN A 341 -1.46 -18.39 52.75
N HIS A 342 -0.97 -17.16 52.59
CA HIS A 342 -0.90 -16.15 53.66
C HIS A 342 -2.14 -15.26 53.77
N GLN A 343 -3.24 -15.59 53.06
CA GLN A 343 -4.51 -14.86 53.09
C GLN A 343 -4.38 -13.37 52.71
N ALA A 344 -3.32 -13.02 51.98
CA ALA A 344 -3.11 -11.67 51.46
C ALA A 344 -3.87 -11.44 50.15
N GLN A 345 -4.24 -12.53 49.47
CA GLN A 345 -4.99 -12.56 48.21
C GLN A 345 -6.04 -13.68 48.26
N GLU A 346 -7.02 -13.58 47.38
CA GLU A 346 -8.13 -14.53 47.25
C GLU A 346 -7.95 -15.42 46.01
N GLU A 347 -8.70 -16.53 45.98
CA GLU A 347 -8.77 -17.38 44.79
C GLU A 347 -9.34 -16.57 43.61
N GLY A 348 -8.68 -16.65 42.45
CA GLY A 348 -9.03 -15.85 41.28
C GLY A 348 -8.29 -14.51 41.13
N ASP A 349 -7.48 -14.09 42.11
CA ASP A 349 -6.64 -12.89 41.99
C ASP A 349 -5.44 -13.15 41.05
N GLN A 350 -4.25 -13.42 41.62
CA GLN A 350 -3.04 -13.67 40.82
C GLN A 350 -3.10 -15.00 40.08
N GLY A 351 -3.89 -15.97 40.56
CA GLY A 351 -4.05 -17.27 39.90
C GLY A 351 -4.69 -17.17 38.51
N ASP A 352 -5.68 -16.30 38.31
CA ASP A 352 -6.29 -16.11 36.99
C ASP A 352 -5.38 -15.32 36.05
N VAL A 353 -4.62 -14.35 36.58
CA VAL A 353 -3.56 -13.68 35.83
C VAL A 353 -2.50 -14.68 35.37
N ALA A 354 -2.04 -15.57 36.26
CA ALA A 354 -1.03 -16.59 35.96
C ALA A 354 -1.48 -17.58 34.87
N LYS A 355 -2.75 -18.01 34.89
CA LYS A 355 -3.35 -18.84 33.82
C LYS A 355 -3.43 -18.09 32.50
N ALA A 356 -3.83 -16.82 32.52
CA ALA A 356 -3.95 -16.00 31.31
C ALA A 356 -2.58 -15.81 30.61
N ILE A 357 -1.53 -15.49 31.38
CA ILE A 357 -0.17 -15.36 30.82
C ILE A 357 0.42 -16.72 30.41
N GLU A 358 0.05 -17.83 31.06
CA GLU A 358 0.43 -19.18 30.62
C GLU A 358 -0.17 -19.51 29.24
N ALA A 359 -1.47 -19.24 29.05
CA ALA A 359 -2.14 -19.42 27.78
C ALA A 359 -1.50 -18.56 26.68
N GLN A 360 -1.16 -17.30 27.00
CA GLN A 360 -0.45 -16.41 26.08
C GLN A 360 0.94 -16.96 25.73
N ASN A 361 1.73 -17.42 26.70
CA ASN A 361 3.05 -18.01 26.45
C ASN A 361 2.96 -19.24 25.55
N LYS A 362 1.93 -20.08 25.73
CA LYS A 362 1.67 -21.24 24.87
C LYS A 362 1.32 -20.82 23.44
N ALA A 363 0.51 -19.78 23.25
CA ALA A 363 0.20 -19.27 21.91
C ALA A 363 1.42 -18.63 21.21
N ILE A 364 2.31 -18.00 21.98
CA ILE A 364 3.60 -17.50 21.48
C ILE A 364 4.52 -18.66 21.07
N ALA A 365 4.68 -19.66 21.93
CA ALA A 365 5.54 -20.82 21.66
C ALA A 365 4.99 -21.75 20.57
N GLY A 366 3.68 -21.76 20.37
CA GLY A 366 3.03 -22.67 19.44
C GLY A 366 2.79 -24.07 20.00
N ASP A 367 2.33 -24.96 19.13
CA ASP A 367 2.06 -26.36 19.48
C ASP A 367 3.30 -27.26 19.48
N GLY A 368 4.49 -26.70 19.21
CA GLY A 368 5.76 -27.41 19.14
C GLY A 368 5.88 -28.41 17.98
N LYS A 369 4.88 -28.48 17.09
CA LYS A 369 4.88 -29.37 15.93
C LYS A 369 5.28 -28.60 14.69
N SER A 370 6.58 -28.55 14.41
CA SER A 370 7.01 -28.23 13.04
C SER A 370 6.51 -29.33 12.11
N THR A 371 5.52 -29.03 11.28
CA THR A 371 4.96 -30.00 10.30
C THR A 371 5.74 -30.04 8.99
N GLY A 372 6.88 -29.34 8.91
CA GLY A 372 7.73 -29.32 7.71
C GLY A 372 9.08 -29.98 7.95
N THR A 373 9.36 -31.06 7.21
CA THR A 373 10.75 -31.40 6.88
C THR A 373 11.22 -30.42 5.79
N ASN A 374 12.48 -29.99 5.83
CA ASN A 374 13.12 -29.17 4.78
C ASN A 374 13.24 -29.89 3.40
N THR A 375 12.49 -30.97 3.17
CA THR A 375 12.75 -31.95 2.11
C THR A 375 11.55 -32.39 1.27
N GLY A 376 10.35 -31.79 1.41
CA GLY A 376 9.25 -32.16 0.52
C GLY A 376 8.05 -31.23 0.56
N GLU A 377 7.63 -30.76 -0.62
CA GLU A 377 6.37 -30.21 -1.17
C GLU A 377 5.17 -29.79 -0.27
N GLY A 378 5.26 -29.77 1.05
CA GLY A 378 4.32 -29.14 1.97
C GLY A 378 4.91 -27.84 2.54
N GLN A 379 4.11 -26.78 2.67
CA GLN A 379 4.55 -25.55 3.31
C GLN A 379 4.90 -25.84 4.78
N ALA A 380 6.19 -25.77 5.12
CA ALA A 380 6.63 -25.86 6.50
C ALA A 380 5.95 -24.74 7.31
N LYS A 381 5.02 -25.11 8.19
CA LYS A 381 4.42 -24.18 9.15
C LYS A 381 5.27 -24.21 10.41
N PHE A 382 5.85 -23.07 10.77
CA PHE A 382 6.55 -22.92 12.04
C PHE A 382 5.50 -22.82 13.17
N PRO A 383 5.76 -23.44 14.33
CA PRO A 383 4.75 -23.58 15.37
C PRO A 383 4.43 -22.24 16.06
N GLU A 384 5.39 -21.32 16.16
CA GLU A 384 5.30 -20.11 16.97
C GLU A 384 4.28 -19.09 16.44
N LEU A 385 3.80 -18.22 17.34
CA LEU A 385 2.80 -17.18 17.06
C LEU A 385 1.51 -17.77 16.48
N SER A 386 0.87 -18.70 17.19
CA SER A 386 -0.45 -19.22 16.80
C SER A 386 -1.56 -18.17 16.86
N GLU A 387 -1.30 -17.07 17.56
CA GLU A 387 -2.11 -15.86 17.66
C GLU A 387 -1.25 -14.60 17.35
N PRO A 388 -1.86 -13.48 16.94
CA PRO A 388 -1.12 -12.30 16.46
C PRO A 388 -0.50 -11.48 17.60
N HIS A 389 0.55 -12.00 18.23
CA HIS A 389 1.28 -11.31 19.28
C HIS A 389 2.31 -10.32 18.71
N LEU A 390 2.47 -9.18 19.40
CA LEU A 390 3.64 -8.31 19.25
C LEU A 390 4.66 -8.67 20.32
N ILE A 391 5.85 -9.11 19.92
CA ILE A 391 6.93 -9.52 20.81
C ILE A 391 8.09 -8.54 20.66
N LEU A 392 8.51 -7.96 21.80
CA LEU A 392 9.74 -7.20 21.93
C LEU A 392 10.73 -8.05 22.74
N SER A 393 11.88 -8.40 22.16
CA SER A 393 12.86 -9.23 22.84
C SER A 393 14.29 -8.73 22.65
N SER A 394 15.07 -8.82 23.73
CA SER A 394 16.48 -8.46 23.73
C SER A 394 17.20 -9.28 24.81
N PRO A 395 18.43 -9.75 24.54
CA PRO A 395 19.25 -10.37 25.58
C PRO A 395 19.84 -9.35 26.57
N ALA A 396 19.80 -8.05 26.26
CA ALA A 396 20.45 -7.01 27.05
C ALA A 396 19.49 -6.10 27.84
N GLY A 397 18.42 -5.62 27.20
CA GLY A 397 17.51 -4.65 27.80
C GLY A 397 16.43 -4.17 26.84
N ILE A 398 15.36 -3.60 27.38
CA ILE A 398 14.28 -2.97 26.62
C ILE A 398 13.93 -1.64 27.29
N GLU A 399 14.13 -0.54 26.57
CA GLU A 399 13.87 0.81 27.06
C GLU A 399 12.69 1.45 26.32
N SER A 400 11.77 2.05 27.07
CA SER A 400 10.68 2.89 26.53
C SER A 400 10.76 4.28 27.16
N THR A 401 10.92 5.31 26.34
CA THR A 401 11.18 6.67 26.81
C THR A 401 10.46 7.71 25.94
N THR A 402 10.01 8.78 26.59
CA THR A 402 9.42 9.96 25.96
C THR A 402 9.55 11.14 26.91
N PRO A 403 9.75 12.38 26.42
CA PRO A 403 9.67 13.57 27.26
C PRO A 403 8.23 13.90 27.71
N GLN A 404 7.23 13.26 27.12
CA GLN A 404 5.81 13.44 27.46
C GLN A 404 5.29 12.21 28.25
N SER A 405 4.05 11.79 28.00
CA SER A 405 3.40 10.70 28.72
C SER A 405 3.61 9.35 28.02
N THR A 406 3.86 8.31 28.82
CA THR A 406 3.75 6.91 28.40
C THR A 406 2.45 6.33 28.94
N HIS A 407 1.67 5.64 28.11
CA HIS A 407 0.42 4.97 28.50
C HIS A 407 0.49 3.48 28.16
N GLN A 408 0.19 2.63 29.14
CA GLN A 408 0.08 1.17 28.97
C GLN A 408 -1.32 0.76 29.41
N HIS A 409 -2.04 0.05 28.54
CA HIS A 409 -3.40 -0.38 28.81
C HIS A 409 -3.57 -1.83 28.36
N SER A 410 -4.22 -2.61 29.21
CA SER A 410 -4.67 -3.97 28.92
C SER A 410 -6.17 -4.04 29.12
N GLY A 411 -6.91 -4.63 28.18
CA GLY A 411 -8.35 -4.88 28.33
C GLY A 411 -8.68 -6.00 29.32
N GLN A 412 -7.69 -6.81 29.68
CA GLN A 412 -7.76 -7.86 30.70
C GLN A 412 -6.75 -7.54 31.82
N HIS A 413 -5.63 -8.27 31.89
CA HIS A 413 -4.65 -8.15 32.97
C HIS A 413 -3.42 -7.34 32.55
N HIS A 414 -2.82 -6.65 33.51
CA HIS A 414 -1.54 -5.97 33.35
C HIS A 414 -0.52 -6.59 34.32
N ALA A 415 0.26 -7.55 33.85
CA ALA A 415 1.24 -8.29 34.65
C ALA A 415 2.64 -7.68 34.49
N ILE A 416 3.30 -7.39 35.62
CA ILE A 416 4.69 -6.91 35.66
C ILE A 416 5.48 -7.88 36.54
N THR A 417 6.43 -8.60 35.93
CA THR A 417 7.26 -9.58 36.62
C THR A 417 8.74 -9.18 36.52
N SER A 418 9.43 -9.18 37.66
CA SER A 418 10.86 -8.91 37.75
C SER A 418 11.56 -10.02 38.52
N GLY A 419 12.62 -10.62 37.96
CA GLY A 419 13.47 -11.57 38.70
C GLY A 419 14.30 -10.90 39.81
N GLY A 420 14.52 -9.58 39.69
CA GLY A 420 15.15 -8.73 40.71
C GLY A 420 14.12 -7.81 41.40
N HIS A 421 14.46 -6.54 41.57
CA HIS A 421 13.54 -5.55 42.13
C HIS A 421 12.61 -4.96 41.06
N THR A 422 11.33 -4.81 41.38
CA THR A 422 10.44 -3.88 40.67
C THR A 422 10.57 -2.51 41.33
N SER A 423 11.21 -1.54 40.65
CA SER A 423 11.42 -0.19 41.17
C SER A 423 10.48 0.81 40.49
N VAL A 424 9.75 1.59 41.28
CA VAL A 424 8.87 2.66 40.81
C VAL A 424 9.30 3.96 41.45
N SER A 425 9.61 4.97 40.62
CA SER A 425 9.99 6.31 41.05
C SER A 425 9.14 7.34 40.34
N ALA A 426 8.49 8.22 41.09
CA ALA A 426 7.66 9.29 40.57
C ALA A 426 8.21 10.64 41.04
N GLY A 427 8.43 11.58 40.11
CA GLY A 427 8.87 12.94 40.46
C GLY A 427 7.80 13.77 41.19
N LYS A 428 6.57 13.28 41.25
CA LYS A 428 5.44 13.88 41.98
C LYS A 428 4.77 12.83 42.87
N SER A 429 3.60 12.34 42.47
CA SER A 429 2.80 11.39 43.25
C SER A 429 2.79 10.02 42.59
N TRP A 430 2.80 8.97 43.40
CA TRP A 430 2.36 7.64 42.97
C TRP A 430 0.89 7.49 43.31
N LEU A 431 0.04 7.39 42.28
CA LEU A 431 -1.41 7.32 42.43
C LEU A 431 -1.88 5.92 42.05
N VAL A 432 -2.64 5.28 42.96
CA VAL A 432 -3.21 3.95 42.76
C VAL A 432 -4.70 4.03 43.05
N SER A 433 -5.51 3.56 42.11
CA SER A 433 -6.97 3.49 42.27
C SER A 433 -7.44 2.16 41.72
N ALA A 434 -8.14 1.38 42.55
CA ALA A 434 -8.69 0.08 42.19
C ALA A 434 -10.19 0.07 42.49
N LYS A 435 -10.98 -0.54 41.59
CA LYS A 435 -12.44 -0.65 41.74
C LYS A 435 -12.83 -1.64 42.85
N GLU A 436 -12.08 -2.72 42.97
CA GLU A 436 -12.39 -3.82 43.88
C GLU A 436 -11.46 -3.81 45.09
N ALA A 437 -10.16 -4.07 44.91
CA ALA A 437 -9.23 -4.16 46.02
C ALA A 437 -7.81 -3.70 45.66
N ILE A 438 -7.08 -3.23 46.67
CA ILE A 438 -5.61 -3.11 46.65
C ILE A 438 -5.07 -4.12 47.65
N ARG A 439 -4.30 -5.11 47.16
CA ARG A 439 -3.70 -6.17 47.97
C ARG A 439 -2.18 -6.12 47.86
N LEU A 440 -1.50 -5.98 49.00
CA LEU A 440 -0.04 -5.86 49.07
C LEU A 440 0.52 -6.97 49.95
N PHE A 441 1.42 -7.79 49.39
CA PHE A 441 2.02 -8.91 50.10
C PHE A 441 3.55 -8.82 50.07
N ALA A 442 4.18 -9.02 51.24
CA ALA A 442 5.62 -9.11 51.39
C ALA A 442 5.97 -10.36 52.20
N TYR A 443 6.76 -11.27 51.62
CA TYR A 443 7.01 -12.57 52.23
C TYR A 443 8.14 -12.57 53.25
N LYS A 444 9.35 -12.09 52.88
CA LYS A 444 10.56 -12.26 53.70
C LYS A 444 10.98 -11.04 54.52
N ALA A 445 10.87 -9.84 53.96
CA ALA A 445 11.49 -8.62 54.53
C ALA A 445 10.49 -7.62 55.14
N GLY A 446 9.20 -7.99 55.20
CA GLY A 446 8.13 -7.13 55.71
C GLY A 446 7.81 -5.93 54.82
N MET A 447 7.02 -5.01 55.34
CA MET A 447 6.55 -3.80 54.66
C MET A 447 6.92 -2.55 55.45
N LYS A 448 7.29 -1.46 54.75
CA LYS A 448 7.53 -0.15 55.33
C LYS A 448 6.68 0.90 54.62
N LEU A 449 5.87 1.62 55.39
CA LEU A 449 5.06 2.75 54.94
C LEU A 449 5.51 3.98 55.72
N ILE A 450 6.24 4.88 55.06
CA ILE A 450 6.92 6.01 55.70
C ILE A 450 6.57 7.28 54.93
N ALA A 451 6.04 8.29 55.63
CA ALA A 451 5.93 9.65 55.13
C ALA A 451 6.92 10.54 55.88
N ALA A 452 7.85 11.17 55.15
CA ALA A 452 8.94 11.95 55.75
C ALA A 452 8.54 13.39 56.06
N GLY A 453 7.66 13.99 55.24
CA GLY A 453 7.31 15.42 55.33
C GLY A 453 5.88 15.71 55.75
N SER A 454 5.01 14.70 55.88
CA SER A 454 3.58 14.88 56.14
C SER A 454 2.97 13.59 56.74
N ASP A 455 1.67 13.63 57.01
CA ASP A 455 0.92 12.56 57.68
C ASP A 455 0.78 11.27 56.84
N ILE A 456 0.59 10.15 57.57
CA ILE A 456 0.05 8.90 57.02
C ILE A 456 -1.40 8.81 57.46
N GLU A 457 -2.32 8.75 56.51
CA GLU A 457 -3.75 8.61 56.77
C GLU A 457 -4.27 7.25 56.30
N ILE A 458 -4.89 6.49 57.21
CA ILE A 458 -5.52 5.20 56.93
C ILE A 458 -6.98 5.29 57.39
N LYS A 459 -7.90 5.14 56.44
CA LYS A 459 -9.35 5.27 56.66
C LYS A 459 -10.10 4.08 56.07
N SER A 460 -11.05 3.56 56.82
CA SER A 460 -12.10 2.66 56.32
C SER A 460 -13.43 3.38 56.50
N LEU A 461 -14.09 3.78 55.40
CA LEU A 461 -15.25 4.68 55.46
C LEU A 461 -16.56 3.97 55.79
N SER A 462 -16.65 2.69 55.47
CA SER A 462 -17.87 1.88 55.63
C SER A 462 -17.64 0.61 56.45
N GLN A 463 -16.39 0.19 56.63
CA GLN A 463 -16.02 -1.06 57.29
C GLN A 463 -14.99 -0.80 58.38
N ASN A 464 -14.36 -1.86 58.87
CA ASN A 464 -13.35 -1.82 59.93
C ASN A 464 -11.93 -1.61 59.39
N ILE A 465 -11.03 -1.22 60.30
CA ILE A 465 -9.58 -1.36 60.13
C ILE A 465 -9.14 -2.48 61.08
N GLN A 466 -8.46 -3.51 60.55
CA GLN A 466 -7.88 -4.60 61.35
C GLN A 466 -6.37 -4.40 61.46
N LEU A 467 -5.86 -4.28 62.69
CA LEU A 467 -4.42 -4.22 62.98
C LEU A 467 -4.04 -5.42 63.85
N LEU A 468 -3.20 -6.31 63.32
CA LEU A 468 -2.74 -7.50 64.02
C LEU A 468 -1.21 -7.59 63.91
N ALA A 469 -0.55 -7.78 65.05
CA ALA A 469 0.86 -8.15 65.13
C ALA A 469 1.02 -9.36 66.04
N LYS A 470 1.90 -10.30 65.67
CA LYS A 470 2.15 -11.52 66.45
C LYS A 470 2.93 -11.26 67.73
N LEU A 471 3.79 -10.25 67.73
CA LEU A 471 4.63 -9.87 68.86
C LEU A 471 4.02 -8.63 69.52
N ASP A 472 4.44 -7.45 69.09
CA ASP A 472 4.10 -6.21 69.75
C ASP A 472 3.44 -5.21 68.78
N ILE A 473 2.50 -4.43 69.31
CA ILE A 473 2.00 -3.22 68.67
C ILE A 473 2.49 -2.03 69.52
N THR A 474 3.30 -1.15 68.92
CA THR A 474 3.89 0.01 69.62
C THR A 474 3.36 1.31 69.04
N HIS A 475 2.78 2.15 69.90
CA HIS A 475 2.43 3.54 69.57
C HIS A 475 3.28 4.47 70.42
N THR A 476 4.05 5.36 69.78
CA THR A 476 4.87 6.37 70.45
C THR A 476 4.57 7.72 69.84
N ALA A 477 3.99 8.64 70.62
CA ALA A 477 3.62 9.97 70.19
C ALA A 477 3.51 10.91 71.39
N ASN A 478 3.52 12.22 71.13
CA ASN A 478 3.23 13.23 72.17
C ASN A 478 1.79 13.09 72.71
N ARG A 479 0.85 12.61 71.87
CA ARG A 479 -0.54 12.33 72.24
C ARG A 479 -1.06 11.14 71.42
N ILE A 480 -1.74 10.21 72.11
CA ILE A 480 -2.51 9.13 71.48
C ILE A 480 -3.98 9.38 71.82
N GLU A 481 -4.82 9.55 70.82
CA GLU A 481 -6.26 9.79 70.98
C GLU A 481 -7.02 8.57 70.44
N ILE A 482 -7.72 7.87 71.34
CA ILE A 482 -8.58 6.74 71.01
C ILE A 482 -10.00 7.17 71.36
N THR A 483 -10.83 7.28 70.34
CA THR A 483 -12.21 7.74 70.45
C THR A 483 -13.12 6.74 69.77
N ALA A 484 -14.26 6.44 70.38
CA ALA A 484 -15.31 5.63 69.80
C ALA A 484 -16.68 6.23 70.12
N LYS A 485 -17.62 6.07 69.19
CA LYS A 485 -19.00 6.55 69.37
C LYS A 485 -19.77 5.71 70.40
N GLU A 486 -19.56 4.39 70.38
CA GLU A 486 -20.29 3.44 71.21
C GLU A 486 -19.45 3.02 72.42
N GLU A 487 -18.28 2.41 72.20
CA GLU A 487 -17.43 1.93 73.28
C GLU A 487 -15.95 1.87 72.91
N VAL A 488 -15.08 2.03 73.91
CA VAL A 488 -13.66 1.67 73.84
C VAL A 488 -13.39 0.54 74.83
N GLN A 489 -12.91 -0.59 74.34
CA GLN A 489 -12.57 -1.76 75.16
C GLN A 489 -11.10 -2.12 75.04
N MET A 490 -10.40 -2.20 76.17
CA MET A 490 -9.01 -2.64 76.28
C MET A 490 -8.98 -3.91 77.11
N ASN A 491 -8.37 -4.99 76.59
CA ASN A 491 -8.24 -6.27 77.30
C ASN A 491 -6.81 -6.78 77.19
N GLY A 492 -6.25 -7.25 78.31
CA GLY A 492 -4.95 -7.92 78.36
C GLY A 492 -4.93 -8.98 79.44
N GLY A 493 -4.51 -10.21 79.10
CA GLY A 493 -4.37 -11.31 80.05
C GLY A 493 -5.67 -11.74 80.77
N GLY A 494 -6.84 -11.35 80.26
CA GLY A 494 -8.14 -11.60 80.89
C GLY A 494 -8.64 -10.45 81.78
N SER A 495 -7.80 -9.46 82.10
CA SER A 495 -8.23 -8.20 82.72
C SER A 495 -8.65 -7.18 81.65
N TYR A 496 -9.62 -6.32 81.94
CA TYR A 496 -10.09 -5.34 80.97
C TYR A 496 -10.53 -4.02 81.60
N ARG A 497 -10.59 -2.98 80.74
CA ARG A 497 -11.24 -1.70 81.01
C ARG A 497 -12.14 -1.36 79.82
N ARG A 498 -13.38 -0.96 80.09
CA ARG A 498 -14.38 -0.56 79.10
C ARG A 498 -14.89 0.84 79.41
N TRP A 499 -14.96 1.68 78.38
CA TRP A 499 -15.54 3.02 78.42
C TRP A 499 -16.76 3.09 77.51
N SER A 500 -17.91 3.48 78.06
CA SER A 500 -19.17 3.62 77.32
C SER A 500 -19.92 4.90 77.73
N ALA A 501 -21.08 5.16 77.12
CA ALA A 501 -21.89 6.32 77.46
C ALA A 501 -22.34 6.29 78.94
N GLY A 502 -21.68 7.10 79.78
CA GLY A 502 -22.01 7.27 81.19
C GLY A 502 -21.43 6.20 82.14
N SER A 503 -20.54 5.31 81.69
CA SER A 503 -19.88 4.34 82.57
C SER A 503 -18.42 4.05 82.22
N ILE A 504 -17.65 3.74 83.27
CA ILE A 504 -16.30 3.16 83.20
C ILE A 504 -16.35 1.84 83.98
N GLU A 505 -16.06 0.72 83.31
CA GLU A 505 -16.07 -0.63 83.88
C GLU A 505 -14.65 -1.21 83.86
N GLU A 506 -14.19 -1.73 85.01
CA GLU A 506 -12.90 -2.40 85.17
C GLU A 506 -13.12 -3.78 85.78
N GLY A 507 -12.57 -4.82 85.15
CA GLY A 507 -12.75 -6.20 85.59
C GLY A 507 -11.45 -6.99 85.57
N THR A 508 -11.24 -7.81 86.61
CA THR A 508 -10.11 -8.75 86.72
C THR A 508 -10.49 -9.94 87.60
N SER A 509 -9.93 -11.13 87.31
CA SER A 509 -10.04 -12.31 88.18
C SER A 509 -8.96 -12.35 89.28
N GLY A 510 -7.95 -11.48 89.18
CA GLY A 510 -6.89 -11.32 90.17
C GLY A 510 -7.14 -10.17 91.14
N SER A 511 -6.08 -9.72 91.83
CA SER A 511 -6.16 -8.50 92.66
C SER A 511 -6.12 -7.24 91.79
N TRP A 512 -7.02 -6.30 92.06
CA TRP A 512 -6.96 -4.94 91.51
C TRP A 512 -6.14 -4.05 92.44
N THR A 513 -4.98 -3.59 91.97
CA THR A 513 -4.05 -2.75 92.74
C THR A 513 -3.95 -1.36 92.11
N ALA A 514 -4.32 -0.32 92.87
CA ALA A 514 -4.18 1.07 92.46
C ALA A 514 -3.13 1.78 93.33
N HIS A 515 -2.10 2.36 92.71
CA HIS A 515 -1.06 3.13 93.39
C HIS A 515 -1.27 4.63 93.14
N ALA A 516 -1.60 5.39 94.18
CA ALA A 516 -1.76 6.84 94.11
C ALA A 516 -1.39 7.53 95.43
N ALA A 517 -1.03 8.82 95.37
CA ALA A 517 -0.84 9.66 96.55
C ALA A 517 -2.17 10.12 97.19
N GLY A 518 -3.28 10.05 96.45
CA GLY A 518 -4.63 10.40 96.89
C GLY A 518 -5.69 9.91 95.88
N HIS A 519 -6.91 9.68 96.37
CA HIS A 519 -8.06 9.27 95.56
C HIS A 519 -9.22 10.23 95.80
N ASP A 520 -9.33 11.26 94.96
CA ASP A 520 -10.41 12.25 95.03
C ASP A 520 -11.58 11.86 94.12
N LEU A 521 -12.76 11.67 94.72
CA LEU A 521 -13.99 11.33 94.01
C LEU A 521 -14.88 12.57 93.81
N ASN A 522 -14.36 13.53 93.05
CA ASN A 522 -15.13 14.71 92.65
C ASN A 522 -16.33 14.30 91.77
N GLY A 523 -17.42 15.06 91.80
CA GLY A 523 -18.64 14.76 91.03
C GLY A 523 -18.40 14.58 89.51
N PRO A 524 -19.43 14.14 88.76
CA PRO A 524 -19.25 13.72 87.36
C PRO A 524 -18.76 14.86 86.45
N ALA A 525 -17.85 14.51 85.54
CA ALA A 525 -17.39 15.38 84.45
C ALA A 525 -17.49 14.63 83.12
N ASN A 526 -17.86 15.32 82.04
CA ASN A 526 -18.06 14.73 80.72
C ASN A 526 -17.31 15.53 79.65
N ALA A 527 -16.79 14.85 78.62
CA ALA A 527 -16.22 15.45 77.43
C ALA A 527 -17.02 15.00 76.18
N PRO A 528 -17.27 15.90 75.21
CA PRO A 528 -17.98 15.53 73.99
C PRO A 528 -17.11 14.61 73.12
N VAL A 529 -17.72 13.56 72.57
CA VAL A 529 -17.09 12.69 71.57
C VAL A 529 -17.07 13.45 70.23
N PRO A 530 -15.90 13.67 69.60
CA PRO A 530 -15.82 14.24 68.26
C PRO A 530 -16.74 13.51 67.29
N LYS A 531 -17.59 14.25 66.56
CA LYS A 531 -18.39 13.65 65.49
C LYS A 531 -17.46 13.25 64.36
N VAL A 532 -17.40 11.97 64.06
CA VAL A 532 -16.80 11.48 62.82
C VAL A 532 -17.80 11.79 61.70
N GLU A 533 -17.58 12.89 60.97
CA GLU A 533 -18.34 13.18 59.75
C GLU A 533 -17.90 12.21 58.64
N LEU A 534 -18.61 11.10 58.53
CA LEU A 534 -18.52 10.21 57.38
C LEU A 534 -19.48 10.73 56.32
N THR A 535 -18.98 11.45 55.32
CA THR A 535 -19.77 11.78 54.14
C THR A 535 -20.19 10.47 53.48
N ALA A 536 -21.49 10.14 53.52
CA ALA A 536 -22.03 9.04 52.76
C ALA A 536 -21.63 9.25 51.29
N MET A 537 -21.06 8.23 50.65
CA MET A 537 -20.69 8.27 49.24
C MET A 537 -21.89 7.79 48.42
N PRO A 538 -22.75 8.66 47.85
CA PRO A 538 -23.68 8.23 46.82
C PRO A 538 -22.89 8.04 45.52
N TYR A 539 -22.10 6.97 45.42
CA TYR A 539 -21.70 6.48 44.10
C TYR A 539 -22.87 5.65 43.57
N GLN A 540 -23.84 6.32 42.96
CA GLN A 540 -24.77 5.66 42.06
C GLN A 540 -24.07 5.58 40.69
N PRO A 541 -23.71 4.39 40.18
CA PRO A 541 -23.32 4.29 38.79
C PRO A 541 -24.50 4.80 37.96
N GLN A 542 -24.32 5.92 37.26
CA GLN A 542 -25.29 6.35 36.25
C GLN A 542 -25.36 5.22 35.22
N GLN A 543 -26.47 4.46 35.22
CA GLN A 543 -26.76 3.49 34.19
C GLN A 543 -27.14 4.26 32.92
N GLY A 544 -26.12 4.64 32.16
CA GLY A 544 -26.30 5.24 30.85
C GLY A 544 -26.69 4.16 29.83
N LEU A 545 -27.79 4.38 29.10
CA LEU A 545 -28.17 3.58 27.92
C LEU A 545 -27.64 4.29 26.68
N ARG A 546 -26.81 3.62 25.87
CA ARG A 546 -26.33 4.16 24.59
C ARG A 546 -27.08 3.51 23.43
N LEU A 547 -27.71 4.32 22.61
CA LEU A 547 -28.43 3.88 21.41
C LEU A 547 -27.61 4.16 20.17
N GLN A 548 -27.41 3.15 19.32
CA GLN A 548 -26.72 3.30 18.03
C GLN A 548 -27.73 3.29 16.88
N LEU A 549 -27.85 4.40 16.15
CA LEU A 549 -28.86 4.59 15.12
C LEU A 549 -28.37 4.29 13.69
N ASP A 550 -27.06 4.10 13.49
CA ASP A 550 -26.44 3.79 12.18
C ASP A 550 -26.82 2.40 11.61
N HIS A 551 -27.71 1.67 12.27
CA HIS A 551 -28.19 0.36 11.86
C HIS A 551 -29.69 0.30 11.58
N LEU A 552 -30.38 1.45 11.56
CA LEU A 552 -31.79 1.49 11.18
C LEU A 552 -31.99 1.00 9.73
N PRO A 553 -33.09 0.25 9.46
CA PRO A 553 -33.43 -0.19 8.11
C PRO A 553 -33.53 1.02 7.16
N ASP A 554 -33.08 0.83 5.92
CA ASP A 554 -33.20 1.81 4.82
C ASP A 554 -32.42 3.14 4.98
N MET A 555 -31.46 3.22 5.90
CA MET A 555 -30.62 4.41 6.10
C MET A 555 -29.14 4.14 5.76
N PRO A 556 -28.50 4.95 4.88
CA PRO A 556 -27.06 4.88 4.63
C PRO A 556 -26.24 5.16 5.91
N GLN A 557 -25.16 4.40 6.13
CA GLN A 557 -24.26 4.62 7.25
C GLN A 557 -23.73 6.06 7.29
N GLY A 558 -23.78 6.69 8.46
CA GLY A 558 -23.25 8.04 8.70
C GLY A 558 -24.18 9.20 8.31
N LEU A 559 -25.39 8.94 7.79
CA LEU A 559 -26.34 10.01 7.43
C LEU A 559 -26.88 10.76 8.66
N LEU A 560 -26.97 10.07 9.80
CA LEU A 560 -27.57 10.59 11.03
C LEU A 560 -26.57 11.36 11.91
N ALA A 561 -25.27 11.14 11.73
CA ALA A 561 -24.24 11.87 12.45
C ALA A 561 -24.40 13.38 12.25
N GLY A 562 -24.42 14.14 13.34
CA GLY A 562 -24.58 15.60 13.29
C GLY A 562 -26.02 16.09 13.04
N GLN A 563 -27.01 15.20 12.94
CA GLN A 563 -28.41 15.59 12.77
C GLN A 563 -29.11 15.80 14.12
N PRO A 564 -30.07 16.73 14.22
CA PRO A 564 -30.84 16.93 15.43
C PRO A 564 -31.85 15.80 15.64
N TYR A 565 -32.09 15.46 16.90
CA TYR A 565 -33.12 14.51 17.33
C TYR A 565 -33.86 15.03 18.56
N THR A 566 -35.05 14.49 18.80
CA THR A 566 -35.77 14.61 20.07
C THR A 566 -36.00 13.21 20.64
N LEU A 567 -35.49 12.95 21.83
CA LEU A 567 -35.75 11.75 22.59
C LEU A 567 -37.07 11.92 23.35
N ILE A 568 -37.99 11.00 23.13
CA ILE A 568 -39.26 10.90 23.81
C ILE A 568 -39.17 9.70 24.76
N LYS A 569 -39.32 9.94 26.05
CA LYS A 569 -39.32 8.91 27.10
C LYS A 569 -40.73 8.78 27.66
N ASN A 570 -41.28 7.57 27.66
CA ASN A 570 -42.63 7.27 28.15
C ASN A 570 -43.71 8.20 27.55
N GLY A 571 -43.58 8.51 26.25
CA GLY A 571 -44.50 9.38 25.51
C GLY A 571 -44.33 10.88 25.75
N GLN A 572 -43.33 11.32 26.52
CA GLN A 572 -43.02 12.74 26.75
C GLN A 572 -41.65 13.12 26.17
N PRO A 573 -41.51 14.24 25.44
CA PRO A 573 -40.22 14.71 24.96
C PRO A 573 -39.32 15.07 26.15
N GLN A 574 -38.22 14.35 26.30
CA GLN A 574 -37.29 14.50 27.42
C GLN A 574 -36.11 15.40 27.07
N MET A 575 -35.55 15.24 25.87
CA MET A 575 -34.41 16.03 25.43
C MET A 575 -34.38 16.17 23.91
N SER A 576 -33.80 17.26 23.43
CA SER A 576 -33.40 17.41 22.04
C SER A 576 -31.89 17.59 21.99
N GLY A 577 -31.24 16.96 21.03
CA GLY A 577 -29.79 16.96 20.91
C GLY A 577 -29.35 16.75 19.47
N VAL A 578 -28.04 16.59 19.28
CA VAL A 578 -27.44 16.24 17.99
C VAL A 578 -26.81 14.86 18.13
N ILE A 579 -27.08 13.97 17.17
CA ILE A 579 -26.51 12.61 17.15
C ILE A 579 -24.99 12.72 16.97
N ASP A 580 -24.23 11.96 17.74
CA ASP A 580 -22.77 12.05 17.74
C ASP A 580 -22.14 11.58 16.40
N PRO A 581 -20.83 11.83 16.16
CA PRO A 581 -20.16 11.40 14.93
C PRO A 581 -20.16 9.88 14.68
N GLN A 582 -20.49 9.09 15.69
CA GLN A 582 -20.60 7.62 15.65
C GLN A 582 -22.07 7.16 15.52
N GLY A 583 -23.00 8.08 15.22
CA GLY A 583 -24.40 7.76 15.04
C GLY A 583 -25.13 7.35 16.32
N CYS A 584 -24.60 7.73 17.49
CA CYS A 584 -25.14 7.32 18.79
C CYS A 584 -25.85 8.46 19.55
N ILE A 585 -26.74 8.05 20.45
CA ILE A 585 -27.44 8.86 21.45
C ILE A 585 -27.17 8.26 22.83
N ASP A 586 -26.65 9.07 23.76
CA ASP A 586 -26.44 8.68 25.15
C ASP A 586 -27.62 9.13 26.03
N ILE A 587 -28.21 8.19 26.78
CA ILE A 587 -29.31 8.41 27.72
C ILE A 587 -28.78 8.20 29.13
N GLN A 588 -28.59 9.27 29.90
CA GLN A 588 -27.88 9.21 31.19
C GLN A 588 -28.71 8.65 32.36
N GLU A 589 -30.04 8.69 32.27
CA GLU A 589 -30.96 8.32 33.36
C GLU A 589 -31.98 7.26 32.91
N HIS A 590 -31.51 6.08 32.52
CA HIS A 590 -32.40 4.96 32.22
C HIS A 590 -32.86 4.25 33.50
N GLN A 591 -34.16 3.96 33.58
CA GLN A 591 -34.78 3.10 34.57
C GLN A 591 -35.47 1.91 33.89
N THR A 592 -35.49 0.77 34.57
CA THR A 592 -36.20 -0.44 34.10
C THR A 592 -37.68 -0.12 33.87
N GLY A 593 -38.20 -0.46 32.68
CA GLY A 593 -39.58 -0.18 32.26
C GLY A 593 -39.75 1.10 31.41
N ASP A 594 -38.69 1.89 31.23
CA ASP A 594 -38.75 3.07 30.35
C ASP A 594 -38.84 2.69 28.86
N GLN A 595 -39.78 3.31 28.15
CA GLN A 595 -39.92 3.23 26.70
C GLN A 595 -39.35 4.48 26.04
N TYR A 596 -38.54 4.30 24.99
CA TYR A 596 -37.95 5.40 24.25
C TYR A 596 -38.41 5.43 22.79
N GLN A 597 -38.66 6.62 22.29
CA GLN A 597 -38.79 6.90 20.87
C GLN A 597 -37.81 8.01 20.49
N VAL A 598 -37.19 7.90 19.33
CA VAL A 598 -36.33 8.94 18.78
C VAL A 598 -37.03 9.58 17.60
N GLN A 599 -37.39 10.85 17.73
CA GLN A 599 -37.86 11.66 16.62
C GLN A 599 -36.67 12.30 15.91
N LEU A 600 -36.46 11.96 14.65
CA LEU A 600 -35.38 12.47 13.81
C LEU A 600 -35.76 13.81 13.15
N PHE A 601 -34.77 14.55 12.64
CA PHE A 601 -34.94 15.84 11.97
C PHE A 601 -35.94 15.84 10.80
N ASN A 602 -36.13 14.69 10.14
CA ASN A 602 -37.06 14.52 9.03
C ASN A 602 -38.51 14.23 9.49
N GLY A 603 -38.76 14.23 10.80
CA GLY A 603 -40.06 13.94 11.40
C GLY A 603 -40.35 12.46 11.61
N ALA A 604 -39.46 11.55 11.18
CA ALA A 604 -39.62 10.12 11.44
C ALA A 604 -39.44 9.84 12.94
N VAL A 605 -40.34 9.02 13.50
CA VAL A 605 -40.27 8.55 14.89
C VAL A 605 -39.88 7.07 14.88
N VAL A 606 -38.80 6.75 15.58
CA VAL A 606 -38.25 5.40 15.69
C VAL A 606 -38.49 4.89 17.10
N ASP A 607 -39.23 3.80 17.23
CA ASP A 607 -39.38 3.09 18.50
C ASP A 607 -38.08 2.36 18.86
N VAL A 608 -37.63 2.54 20.09
CA VAL A 608 -36.43 1.86 20.60
C VAL A 608 -36.89 0.68 21.45
N PRO A 609 -36.70 -0.56 20.97
CA PRO A 609 -37.06 -1.73 21.75
C PRO A 609 -36.08 -1.89 22.91
N VAL A 610 -36.54 -1.57 24.12
CA VAL A 610 -35.83 -1.90 25.37
C VAL A 610 -36.47 -3.15 25.94
N VAL A 611 -35.69 -4.23 26.04
CA VAL A 611 -36.12 -5.48 26.66
C VAL A 611 -35.58 -5.55 28.08
N GLU A 612 -36.48 -5.84 29.03
CA GLU A 612 -36.17 -5.82 30.48
C GLU A 612 -35.27 -6.99 30.89
N GLU A 613 -35.39 -8.13 30.21
CA GLU A 613 -34.60 -9.34 30.45
C GLU A 613 -34.30 -10.07 29.12
N PHE A 614 -33.19 -10.78 29.05
CA PHE A 614 -32.95 -11.76 27.98
C PHE A 614 -34.04 -12.83 28.05
N ALA A 615 -34.59 -13.21 26.90
CA ALA A 615 -35.55 -14.30 26.84
C ALA A 615 -34.90 -15.59 27.39
N ALA A 616 -35.66 -16.37 28.15
CA ALA A 616 -35.13 -17.59 28.76
C ALA A 616 -34.53 -18.53 27.72
N HIS A 617 -33.35 -19.09 28.04
CA HIS A 617 -32.60 -19.98 27.16
C HIS A 617 -33.48 -21.14 26.67
N GLY A 618 -33.56 -21.33 25.35
CA GLY A 618 -34.36 -22.40 24.72
C GLY A 618 -35.76 -21.98 24.25
N THR A 619 -36.17 -20.73 24.47
CA THR A 619 -37.40 -20.18 23.89
C THR A 619 -37.18 -19.72 22.44
N ALA A 620 -38.24 -19.71 21.63
CA ALA A 620 -38.19 -19.15 20.27
C ALA A 620 -37.79 -17.66 20.27
N ALA A 621 -38.18 -16.92 21.33
CA ALA A 621 -37.78 -15.54 21.56
C ALA A 621 -36.28 -15.40 21.83
N HIS A 622 -35.66 -16.33 22.59
CA HIS A 622 -34.21 -16.35 22.78
C HIS A 622 -33.44 -16.66 21.49
N ALA A 623 -33.96 -17.58 20.68
CA ALA A 623 -33.38 -17.86 19.37
C ALA A 623 -33.48 -16.66 18.43
N GLU A 624 -34.60 -15.92 18.47
CA GLU A 624 -34.79 -14.69 17.70
C GLU A 624 -33.84 -13.57 18.16
N GLN A 625 -33.73 -13.34 19.47
CA GLN A 625 -32.80 -12.36 20.05
C GLN A 625 -31.33 -12.68 19.74
N ASN A 626 -30.92 -13.96 19.81
CA ASN A 626 -29.56 -14.35 19.47
C ASN A 626 -29.23 -14.13 17.99
N LEU A 627 -30.15 -14.44 17.08
CA LEU A 627 -29.97 -14.20 15.64
C LEU A 627 -29.93 -12.70 15.34
N ALA A 628 -30.74 -11.89 16.03
CA ALA A 628 -30.69 -10.43 15.94
C ALA A 628 -29.36 -9.84 16.44
N ASN A 629 -28.84 -10.33 17.57
CA ASN A 629 -27.56 -9.91 18.13
C ASN A 629 -26.35 -10.30 17.27
N GLN A 630 -26.48 -11.35 16.47
CA GLN A 630 -25.51 -11.74 15.45
C GLN A 630 -25.58 -10.89 14.17
N GLY A 631 -26.47 -9.89 14.12
CA GLY A 631 -26.60 -8.95 13.01
C GLY A 631 -27.49 -9.42 11.86
N LEU A 632 -28.18 -10.57 11.99
CA LEU A 632 -29.13 -11.06 10.99
C LEU A 632 -30.43 -10.26 11.06
N ARG A 633 -30.93 -9.78 9.91
CA ARG A 633 -32.05 -8.85 9.77
C ARG A 633 -33.21 -9.50 8.99
N ALA A 634 -34.42 -9.45 9.54
CA ALA A 634 -35.65 -9.84 8.85
C ALA A 634 -36.68 -8.72 8.94
N ASP A 635 -37.58 -8.68 7.95
CA ASP A 635 -38.69 -7.72 7.90
C ASP A 635 -39.82 -8.23 8.83
N GLY A 636 -39.57 -8.11 10.14
CA GLY A 636 -40.45 -8.58 11.22
C GLY A 636 -39.75 -9.43 12.28
N GLN A 637 -40.44 -9.68 13.41
CA GLN A 637 -39.99 -10.62 14.44
C GLN A 637 -40.30 -12.05 14.00
N GLY A 638 -39.27 -12.84 13.70
CA GLY A 638 -39.45 -14.22 13.29
C GLY A 638 -38.14 -14.99 13.14
N THR A 639 -37.91 -15.97 14.02
CA THR A 639 -36.72 -16.83 14.02
C THR A 639 -36.51 -17.53 12.67
N GLN A 640 -37.59 -18.00 12.04
CA GLN A 640 -37.57 -18.69 10.74
C GLN A 640 -37.06 -17.79 9.60
N GLN A 641 -37.41 -16.50 9.61
CA GLN A 641 -37.01 -15.57 8.55
C GLN A 641 -35.53 -15.18 8.67
N ARG A 642 -35.04 -14.94 9.89
CA ARG A 642 -33.61 -14.65 10.14
C ARG A 642 -32.72 -15.87 9.87
N LEU A 643 -33.21 -17.08 10.18
CA LEU A 643 -32.53 -18.34 9.79
C LEU A 643 -32.45 -18.50 8.27
N HIS A 644 -33.47 -18.04 7.54
CA HIS A 644 -33.48 -18.08 6.07
C HIS A 644 -32.45 -17.12 5.45
N GLN A 645 -32.08 -16.04 6.15
CA GLN A 645 -30.97 -15.16 5.76
C GLN A 645 -29.62 -15.79 6.09
N GLN A 646 -29.47 -16.40 7.26
CA GLN A 646 -28.25 -17.13 7.64
C GLN A 646 -27.89 -18.21 6.62
N GLY A 647 -28.88 -18.88 6.03
CA GLY A 647 -28.69 -19.87 4.96
C GLY A 647 -28.48 -19.30 3.55
N ARG A 648 -28.54 -17.97 3.35
CA ARG A 648 -28.18 -17.31 2.08
C ARG A 648 -26.76 -16.75 2.09
N ASP A 649 -26.22 -16.47 3.27
CA ASP A 649 -24.88 -15.90 3.48
C ASP A 649 -23.81 -16.98 3.79
N ALA A 650 -24.22 -18.25 3.87
CA ALA A 650 -23.37 -19.45 3.90
C ALA A 650 -23.35 -20.14 2.53
#